data_AF-A0A3D9C1F2-F1
#
_entry.id   AF-A0A3D9C1F2-F1
#
_cell.length_a   1.000
_cell.length_b   1.000
_cell.length_c   1.000
_cell.angle_alpha   90.00
_cell.angle_beta   90.00
_cell.angle_gamma   90.00
#
_symmetry.space_group_name_H-M   'P 1'
#
loop_
_entity.id
_entity.type
_entity.pdbx_description
1 polymer ?
#
loop_
_entity_poly.entity_id
_entity_poly.type
_entity_poly.pdbx_seq_one_letter_code
_entity_poly.pdbx_strand_id
1 'polypeptide(L)'
;MAHRLYVYNVDSKTGDQYSHYLGEWNYEIPELLLPLFSCEPRSKGKLLYFDKINGVARLKSFYQLLGEHFQLLYKKAYYEPVNKMFEMLDDLPYDSFMINGWDVFNMSEEKHSDQAKNWVLEIKEKSKLYDKAMSKQNLGWLEKEIVARRGYGSFLEMLETDWIVYGLGYWNEDLYKDISEPFEDNGLWGLKDKKGNIITPPVYEEIFAFSEEGIAVAQKNGKYGYLRNDGKVLVECIYDDAFDSFFIDNKHYGIIEIDHLCGLVNIDTVEIVIPCEYEELEMLRHAYLFNAKKEGKYHLIDASNKLIIEEGFDEPFEFNYSELIYRSLKGTSKKAFYTFEGVFLGEHPEEVLGEIGEGYYWAKPNKFQKKISIIKADGTLLDTEVDTMMILNGDYTSFAYKKAKQWYIYDIKSGEYRLKEHTIENIHRDWYTQFMKDVFLLSDENGWGLYNAAEDRWLLPSSKEYKKIESCREEIFRVTTSNGMFYFDQETEARSYFYDYIGEGIDYNEQMLCLYKGSEMFILDTERKLHKVSDHQLGTLYEKRNNLRGKDQRYFLDFYKAWTEQKGSGYEEHFDDATLMSGAEEYIEEGEIEEAVRLYEIGVSRGNTDMMVELGYIYVHNEYPEYYDLEKGLALYEKAASKNHAIAWNNLGYHHQSGVGYPQDIKKALKCFRKSAELGDGLALQNLGLLYFYGEYVLQDYDLALDYYKQAEKKFYYNDENFAEIYYQKGDYANLQRYLKKDTQSTYSDIYYGIIYDEGLGVKISPKKAIRHYEKSLEYAHYNTALRRLLYFYKEDPDFADPEKYQYWKKFGEDNEMEI
;
A
#
# COMPACT_ATOMS: atom_id res chain seq x y z
N MET A 1 7.30 -17.47 17.31
CA MET A 1 6.63 -18.43 16.42
C MET A 1 5.57 -17.66 15.66
N ALA A 2 5.57 -17.70 14.33
CA ALA A 2 4.51 -17.07 13.55
C ALA A 2 3.22 -17.89 13.77
N HIS A 3 2.12 -17.24 14.16
CA HIS A 3 0.83 -17.92 14.27
C HIS A 3 0.22 -18.02 12.87
N ARG A 4 -0.29 -19.20 12.52
CA ARG A 4 -0.71 -19.52 11.15
C ARG A 4 -2.12 -20.10 11.10
N LEU A 5 -2.73 -19.98 9.93
CA LEU A 5 -3.99 -20.63 9.58
C LEU A 5 -3.71 -21.75 8.59
N TYR A 6 -4.26 -22.92 8.87
CA TYR A 6 -4.15 -24.08 7.98
C TYR A 6 -5.51 -24.40 7.37
N VAL A 7 -5.54 -24.51 6.05
CA VAL A 7 -6.76 -24.79 5.27
C VAL A 7 -6.76 -26.24 4.80
N TYR A 8 -7.91 -26.90 4.84
CA TYR A 8 -8.07 -28.30 4.42
C TYR A 8 -9.37 -28.50 3.63
N ASN A 9 -9.42 -29.54 2.80
CA ASN A 9 -10.65 -30.05 2.19
C ASN A 9 -11.13 -31.28 2.98
N VAL A 10 -12.40 -31.30 3.37
CA VAL A 10 -12.99 -32.33 4.24
C VAL A 10 -14.38 -32.75 3.77
N ASP A 11 -14.73 -34.01 4.00
CA ASP A 11 -16.08 -34.52 3.76
C ASP A 11 -17.02 -34.11 4.89
N SER A 12 -18.12 -33.42 4.57
CA SER A 12 -19.07 -32.92 5.57
C SER A 12 -19.79 -34.02 6.36
N LYS A 13 -19.88 -35.25 5.81
CA LYS A 13 -20.63 -36.37 6.38
C LYS A 13 -19.70 -37.32 7.14
N THR A 14 -18.58 -37.72 6.54
CA THR A 14 -17.65 -38.70 7.13
C THR A 14 -16.59 -38.03 7.99
N GLY A 15 -16.24 -36.77 7.71
CA GLY A 15 -15.14 -36.06 8.33
C GLY A 15 -13.77 -36.44 7.78
N ASP A 16 -13.72 -37.21 6.68
CA ASP A 16 -12.46 -37.55 6.02
C ASP A 16 -11.78 -36.29 5.50
N GLN A 17 -10.46 -36.22 5.65
CA GLN A 17 -9.66 -35.06 5.30
C GLN A 17 -8.73 -35.38 4.13
N TYR A 18 -8.56 -34.43 3.23
CA TYR A 18 -7.55 -34.52 2.18
C TYR A 18 -6.15 -34.59 2.79
N SER A 19 -5.26 -35.39 2.20
CA SER A 19 -3.98 -35.76 2.82
C SER A 19 -3.01 -34.58 2.98
N HIS A 20 -3.23 -33.48 2.27
CA HIS A 20 -2.41 -32.27 2.34
C HIS A 20 -3.25 -31.07 2.76
N TYR A 21 -2.63 -30.15 3.49
CA TYR A 21 -3.22 -28.83 3.72
C TYR A 21 -3.16 -28.03 2.41
N LEU A 22 -4.18 -27.22 2.17
CA LEU A 22 -4.36 -26.46 0.94
C LEU A 22 -3.55 -25.16 0.93
N GLY A 23 -3.38 -24.54 2.10
CA GLY A 23 -2.65 -23.28 2.24
C GLY A 23 -2.31 -23.02 3.69
N GLU A 24 -1.20 -22.29 3.91
CA GLU A 24 -0.76 -21.79 5.20
C GLU A 24 -0.72 -20.27 5.15
N TRP A 25 -1.58 -19.62 5.93
CA TRP A 25 -1.71 -18.15 5.94
C TRP A 25 -1.33 -17.58 7.29
N ASN A 26 -1.18 -16.25 7.36
CA ASN A 26 -0.96 -15.51 8.61
C ASN A 26 -2.24 -15.48 9.45
N TYR A 27 -2.60 -14.32 10.02
CA TYR A 27 -3.65 -14.21 11.03
C TYR A 27 -5.09 -14.25 10.48
N GLU A 28 -5.27 -14.07 9.17
CA GLU A 28 -6.59 -13.84 8.57
C GLU A 28 -6.76 -14.53 7.20
N ILE A 29 -8.01 -14.67 6.78
CA ILE A 29 -8.37 -15.13 5.43
C ILE A 29 -7.98 -14.02 4.44
N PRO A 30 -7.19 -14.31 3.38
CA PRO A 30 -6.84 -13.33 2.36
C PRO A 30 -8.08 -12.69 1.73
N GLU A 31 -8.05 -11.37 1.52
CA GLU A 31 -9.22 -10.62 1.03
C GLU A 31 -9.65 -11.03 -0.39
N LEU A 32 -8.71 -11.49 -1.22
CA LEU A 32 -9.00 -12.08 -2.53
C LEU A 32 -9.75 -13.42 -2.42
N LEU A 33 -9.58 -14.14 -1.31
CA LEU A 33 -10.19 -15.46 -1.07
C LEU A 33 -11.39 -15.41 -0.13
N LEU A 34 -11.72 -14.27 0.49
CA LEU A 34 -12.86 -14.16 1.41
C LEU A 34 -14.19 -14.66 0.81
N PRO A 35 -14.54 -14.39 -0.47
CA PRO A 35 -15.75 -14.93 -1.07
C PRO A 35 -15.84 -16.46 -1.03
N LEU A 36 -14.71 -17.17 -1.13
CA LEU A 36 -14.65 -18.65 -1.03
C LEU A 36 -15.13 -19.14 0.33
N PHE A 37 -14.75 -18.45 1.41
CA PHE A 37 -15.03 -18.83 2.79
C PHE A 37 -16.23 -18.10 3.39
N SER A 38 -17.18 -17.70 2.55
CA SER A 38 -18.36 -16.93 2.98
C SER A 38 -19.68 -17.67 2.79
N CYS A 39 -19.64 -18.88 2.22
CA CYS A 39 -20.83 -19.72 2.00
C CYS A 39 -21.02 -20.71 3.17
N GLU A 40 -22.16 -20.58 3.84
CA GLU A 40 -22.53 -21.35 5.04
C GLU A 40 -21.43 -21.44 6.13
N PRO A 41 -20.79 -20.32 6.51
CA PRO A 41 -19.74 -20.37 7.52
C PRO A 41 -20.32 -20.85 8.85
N ARG A 42 -19.71 -21.89 9.40
CA ARG A 42 -20.09 -22.54 10.66
C ARG A 42 -18.85 -22.91 11.46
N SER A 43 -18.97 -23.00 12.78
CA SER A 43 -17.86 -23.40 13.64
C SER A 43 -18.22 -24.63 14.49
N LYS A 44 -17.21 -25.47 14.75
CA LYS A 44 -17.31 -26.62 15.68
C LYS A 44 -16.02 -26.72 16.47
N GLY A 45 -16.08 -26.37 17.76
CA GLY A 45 -14.88 -26.19 18.56
C GLY A 45 -14.00 -25.12 17.93
N LYS A 46 -12.72 -25.41 17.75
CA LYS A 46 -11.71 -24.50 17.18
C LYS A 46 -11.63 -24.49 15.64
N LEU A 47 -12.57 -25.14 14.96
CA LEU A 47 -12.53 -25.34 13.53
C LEU A 47 -13.67 -24.56 12.88
N LEU A 48 -13.36 -23.94 11.75
CA LEU A 48 -14.33 -23.27 10.89
C LEU A 48 -14.60 -24.16 9.68
N TYR A 49 -15.85 -24.25 9.24
CA TYR A 49 -16.25 -25.03 8.08
C TYR A 49 -17.06 -24.17 7.12
N PHE A 50 -16.90 -24.45 5.83
CA PHE A 50 -17.49 -23.69 4.73
C PHE A 50 -17.92 -24.63 3.61
N ASP A 51 -18.97 -24.27 2.89
CA ASP A 51 -19.43 -25.00 1.71
C ASP A 51 -18.46 -24.77 0.54
N LYS A 52 -17.81 -25.85 0.05
CA LYS A 52 -16.87 -25.75 -1.07
C LYS A 52 -17.58 -25.32 -2.35
N ILE A 53 -18.68 -26.00 -2.69
CA ILE A 53 -19.32 -25.93 -4.01
C ILE A 53 -19.84 -24.52 -4.26
N ASN A 54 -20.62 -24.00 -3.32
CA ASN A 54 -21.16 -22.64 -3.39
C ASN A 54 -20.05 -21.59 -3.18
N GLY A 55 -19.07 -21.87 -2.33
CA GLY A 55 -17.90 -21.02 -2.13
C GLY A 55 -17.11 -20.79 -3.42
N VAL A 56 -16.78 -21.87 -4.15
CA VAL A 56 -16.04 -21.80 -5.43
C VAL A 56 -16.85 -21.04 -6.48
N ALA A 57 -18.15 -21.30 -6.58
CA ALA A 57 -19.02 -20.54 -7.49
C ALA A 57 -19.02 -19.04 -7.19
N ARG A 58 -19.10 -18.66 -5.91
CA ARG A 58 -19.06 -17.26 -5.46
C ARG A 58 -17.70 -16.61 -5.73
N LEU A 59 -16.60 -17.34 -5.50
CA LEU A 59 -15.25 -16.87 -5.81
C LEU A 59 -15.07 -16.63 -7.32
N LYS A 60 -15.57 -17.53 -8.17
CA LYS A 60 -15.58 -17.36 -9.64
C LYS A 60 -16.29 -16.06 -10.05
N SER A 61 -17.44 -15.74 -9.46
CA SER A 61 -18.15 -14.48 -9.73
C SER A 61 -17.38 -13.24 -9.29
N PHE A 62 -16.68 -13.29 -8.14
CA PHE A 62 -15.85 -12.19 -7.68
C PHE A 62 -14.65 -11.95 -8.60
N TYR A 63 -13.97 -13.02 -9.01
CA TYR A 63 -12.85 -12.94 -9.95
C TYR A 63 -13.29 -12.46 -11.32
N GLN A 64 -14.47 -12.87 -11.80
CA GLN A 64 -15.07 -12.30 -13.01
C GLN A 64 -15.21 -10.78 -12.91
N LEU A 65 -15.75 -10.26 -11.79
CA LEU A 65 -15.85 -8.82 -11.55
C LEU A 65 -14.48 -8.13 -11.54
N LEU A 66 -13.49 -8.69 -10.85
CA LEU A 66 -12.12 -8.15 -10.84
C LEU A 66 -11.56 -8.07 -12.27
N GLY A 67 -11.71 -9.15 -13.04
CA GLY A 67 -11.22 -9.22 -14.41
C GLY A 67 -11.94 -8.25 -15.36
N GLU A 68 -13.24 -8.03 -15.20
CA GLU A 68 -14.00 -7.04 -15.98
C GLU A 68 -13.60 -5.62 -15.62
N HIS A 69 -13.57 -5.30 -14.32
CA HIS A 69 -13.29 -3.97 -13.80
C HIS A 69 -11.89 -3.48 -14.22
N PHE A 70 -10.88 -4.35 -14.16
CA PHE A 70 -9.49 -4.03 -14.51
C PHE A 70 -9.09 -4.47 -15.92
N GLN A 71 -10.05 -4.92 -16.75
CA GLN A 71 -9.80 -5.36 -18.14
C GLN A 71 -8.71 -6.44 -18.25
N LEU A 72 -8.76 -7.46 -17.40
CA LEU A 72 -7.76 -8.53 -17.31
C LEU A 72 -8.19 -9.84 -17.99
N LEU A 73 -9.48 -10.02 -18.31
CA LEU A 73 -10.02 -11.32 -18.75
C LEU A 73 -9.34 -11.92 -20.00
N TYR A 74 -8.76 -11.08 -20.87
CA TYR A 74 -8.06 -11.51 -22.08
C TYR A 74 -6.54 -11.65 -21.90
N LYS A 75 -5.99 -11.24 -20.74
CA LYS A 75 -4.55 -11.28 -20.46
C LYS A 75 -4.16 -12.68 -19.99
N LYS A 76 -3.23 -13.32 -20.70
CA LYS A 76 -2.69 -14.64 -20.33
C LYS A 76 -2.17 -14.69 -18.90
N ALA A 77 -1.43 -13.66 -18.50
CA ALA A 77 -0.93 -13.50 -17.13
C ALA A 77 -2.02 -13.58 -16.06
N TYR A 78 -3.26 -13.18 -16.38
CA TYR A 78 -4.40 -13.27 -15.47
C TYR A 78 -5.13 -14.62 -15.58
N TYR A 79 -5.59 -14.98 -16.78
CA TYR A 79 -6.50 -16.14 -16.89
C TYR A 79 -5.81 -17.47 -16.60
N GLU A 80 -4.51 -17.61 -16.86
CA GLU A 80 -3.77 -18.86 -16.66
C GLU A 80 -3.67 -19.24 -15.16
N PRO A 81 -3.13 -18.40 -14.26
CA PRO A 81 -3.11 -18.74 -12.83
C PRO A 81 -4.50 -18.80 -12.20
N VAL A 82 -5.44 -17.97 -12.65
CA VAL A 82 -6.83 -17.99 -12.15
C VAL A 82 -7.54 -19.29 -12.54
N ASN A 83 -7.41 -19.76 -13.78
CA ASN A 83 -7.96 -21.04 -14.21
C ASN A 83 -7.32 -22.20 -13.45
N LYS A 84 -6.00 -22.20 -13.31
CA LYS A 84 -5.26 -23.23 -12.56
C LYS A 84 -5.70 -23.31 -11.10
N MET A 85 -5.92 -22.17 -10.44
CA MET A 85 -6.50 -22.11 -9.10
C MET A 85 -7.90 -22.74 -9.07
N PHE A 86 -8.77 -22.42 -10.03
CA PHE A 86 -10.13 -22.96 -10.04
C PHE A 86 -10.20 -24.44 -10.41
N GLU A 87 -9.39 -24.92 -11.34
CA GLU A 87 -9.23 -26.34 -11.65
C GLU A 87 -8.80 -27.12 -10.42
N MET A 88 -7.77 -26.64 -9.71
CA MET A 88 -7.32 -27.21 -8.44
C MET A 88 -8.46 -27.27 -7.41
N LEU A 89 -9.23 -26.19 -7.22
CA LEU A 89 -10.34 -26.15 -6.26
C LEU A 89 -11.52 -27.06 -6.65
N ASP A 90 -11.80 -27.16 -7.96
CA ASP A 90 -12.87 -28.01 -8.51
C ASP A 90 -12.52 -29.50 -8.28
N ASP A 91 -11.26 -29.89 -8.52
CA ASP A 91 -10.74 -31.27 -8.41
C ASP A 91 -10.63 -31.80 -6.98
N LEU A 92 -10.76 -30.93 -5.97
CA LEU A 92 -10.73 -31.35 -4.57
C LEU A 92 -11.86 -32.37 -4.26
N PRO A 93 -11.54 -33.51 -3.63
CA PRO A 93 -12.44 -34.66 -3.57
C PRO A 93 -13.67 -34.47 -2.67
N TYR A 94 -13.63 -33.54 -1.72
CA TYR A 94 -14.66 -33.39 -0.70
C TYR A 94 -15.47 -32.09 -0.82
N ASP A 95 -16.62 -32.04 -0.16
CA ASP A 95 -17.66 -31.01 -0.32
C ASP A 95 -17.47 -29.76 0.57
N SER A 96 -16.54 -29.78 1.51
CA SER A 96 -16.35 -28.70 2.48
C SER A 96 -14.91 -28.25 2.60
N PHE A 97 -14.72 -26.98 2.94
CA PHE A 97 -13.45 -26.49 3.47
C PHE A 97 -13.46 -26.47 4.98
N MET A 98 -12.30 -26.71 5.59
CA MET A 98 -12.05 -26.56 7.01
C MET A 98 -10.85 -25.65 7.22
N ILE A 99 -11.01 -24.59 8.04
CA ILE A 99 -9.90 -23.78 8.52
C ILE A 99 -9.62 -24.14 9.97
N ASN A 100 -8.37 -24.49 10.25
CA ASN A 100 -7.86 -24.69 11.60
C ASN A 100 -7.10 -23.42 12.03
N GLY A 101 -7.77 -22.61 12.86
CA GLY A 101 -7.20 -21.39 13.42
C GLY A 101 -6.56 -21.55 14.78
N TRP A 102 -6.17 -22.77 15.19
CA TRP A 102 -5.71 -23.04 16.54
C TRP A 102 -4.56 -22.13 17.00
N ASP A 103 -3.56 -21.90 16.15
CA ASP A 103 -2.43 -21.02 16.50
C ASP A 103 -2.89 -19.57 16.66
N VAL A 104 -3.75 -19.09 15.76
CA VAL A 104 -4.32 -17.73 15.86
C VAL A 104 -5.18 -17.59 17.12
N PHE A 105 -5.98 -18.61 17.45
CA PHE A 105 -6.82 -18.59 18.65
C PHE A 105 -6.02 -18.65 19.95
N ASN A 106 -4.81 -19.23 19.93
CA ASN A 106 -3.92 -19.22 21.11
C ASN A 106 -3.43 -17.82 21.50
N MET A 107 -3.66 -16.79 20.68
CA MET A 107 -3.33 -15.41 21.01
C MET A 107 -4.29 -14.79 22.03
N SER A 108 -5.47 -15.38 22.20
CA SER A 108 -6.52 -14.92 23.11
C SER A 108 -6.87 -15.97 24.16
N GLU A 109 -7.31 -15.52 25.33
CA GLU A 109 -7.84 -16.40 26.38
C GLU A 109 -9.34 -16.73 26.18
N GLU A 110 -9.91 -16.15 25.12
CA GLU A 110 -10.73 -16.81 24.12
C GLU A 110 -10.90 -18.32 24.27
N LYS A 111 -12.03 -18.84 24.77
CA LYS A 111 -12.36 -20.24 24.42
C LYS A 111 -12.34 -20.32 22.90
N HIS A 112 -11.49 -21.19 22.35
CA HIS A 112 -11.33 -21.28 20.89
C HIS A 112 -12.68 -21.51 20.18
N SER A 113 -13.63 -22.16 20.86
CA SER A 113 -15.00 -22.33 20.35
C SER A 113 -15.77 -21.04 20.20
N ASP A 114 -15.55 -20.06 21.08
CA ASP A 114 -16.23 -18.78 21.03
C ASP A 114 -15.51 -17.82 20.07
N GLN A 115 -14.17 -17.87 20.00
CA GLN A 115 -13.41 -17.19 18.94
C GLN A 115 -13.87 -17.65 17.55
N ALA A 116 -13.97 -18.98 17.34
CA ALA A 116 -14.42 -19.51 16.07
C ALA A 116 -15.88 -19.10 15.75
N LYS A 117 -16.78 -19.01 16.74
CA LYS A 117 -18.14 -18.48 16.52
C LYS A 117 -18.13 -17.00 16.17
N ASN A 118 -17.34 -16.19 16.88
CA ASN A 118 -17.23 -14.75 16.62
C ASN A 118 -16.65 -14.50 15.23
N TRP A 119 -15.66 -15.27 14.83
CA TRP A 119 -15.09 -15.15 13.50
C TRP A 119 -16.06 -15.55 12.39
N VAL A 120 -16.91 -16.57 12.61
CA VAL A 120 -18.03 -16.86 11.70
C VAL A 120 -18.96 -15.65 11.56
N LEU A 121 -19.24 -14.92 12.64
CA LEU A 121 -20.08 -13.70 12.57
C LEU A 121 -19.39 -12.59 11.79
N GLU A 122 -18.10 -12.37 12.03
CA GLU A 122 -17.30 -11.37 11.30
C GLU A 122 -17.25 -11.68 9.80
N ILE A 123 -17.01 -12.95 9.43
CA ILE A 123 -17.03 -13.40 8.03
C ILE A 123 -18.39 -13.12 7.39
N LYS A 124 -19.49 -13.38 8.10
CA LYS A 124 -20.86 -13.08 7.61
C LYS A 124 -21.12 -11.57 7.48
N GLU A 125 -20.49 -10.74 8.30
CA GLU A 125 -20.61 -9.29 8.20
C GLU A 125 -19.79 -8.74 7.03
N LYS A 126 -18.50 -9.13 6.94
CA LYS A 126 -17.62 -8.77 5.83
C LYS A 126 -18.18 -9.24 4.49
N SER A 127 -18.76 -10.44 4.42
CA SER A 127 -19.31 -10.98 3.17
C SER A 127 -20.42 -10.09 2.57
N LYS A 128 -21.16 -9.34 3.39
CA LYS A 128 -22.18 -8.39 2.90
C LYS A 128 -21.58 -7.26 2.07
N LEU A 129 -20.34 -6.85 2.36
CA LEU A 129 -19.63 -5.83 1.59
C LEU A 129 -19.27 -6.37 0.20
N TYR A 130 -18.79 -7.61 0.13
CA TYR A 130 -18.52 -8.31 -1.13
C TYR A 130 -19.79 -8.52 -1.95
N ASP A 131 -20.91 -8.90 -1.32
CA ASP A 131 -22.20 -9.00 -2.01
C ASP A 131 -22.67 -7.67 -2.59
N LYS A 132 -22.46 -6.59 -1.84
CA LYS A 132 -22.79 -5.25 -2.29
C LYS A 132 -21.92 -4.84 -3.49
N ALA A 133 -20.62 -5.14 -3.46
CA ALA A 133 -19.71 -4.87 -4.58
C ALA A 133 -20.06 -5.68 -5.83
N MET A 134 -20.28 -7.00 -5.69
CA MET A 134 -20.67 -7.90 -6.79
C MET A 134 -22.03 -7.54 -7.39
N SER A 135 -23.03 -7.24 -6.57
CA SER A 135 -24.37 -6.86 -7.06
C SER A 135 -24.41 -5.50 -7.74
N LYS A 136 -23.46 -4.61 -7.42
CA LYS A 136 -23.36 -3.26 -7.98
C LYS A 136 -22.28 -3.13 -9.06
N GLN A 137 -21.54 -4.20 -9.33
CA GLN A 137 -20.42 -4.21 -10.27
C GLN A 137 -19.41 -3.07 -9.97
N ASN A 138 -19.15 -2.82 -8.69
CA ASN A 138 -18.35 -1.68 -8.24
C ASN A 138 -17.48 -2.06 -7.03
N LEU A 139 -16.16 -1.88 -7.17
CA LEU A 139 -15.16 -2.22 -6.15
C LEU A 139 -14.80 -1.07 -5.22
N GLY A 140 -15.08 0.19 -5.58
CA GLY A 140 -14.49 1.37 -4.91
C GLY A 140 -14.81 1.49 -3.41
N TRP A 141 -15.98 1.01 -2.97
CA TRP A 141 -16.32 0.99 -1.54
C TRP A 141 -15.57 -0.11 -0.80
N LEU A 142 -15.39 -1.25 -1.46
CA LEU A 142 -14.68 -2.40 -0.92
C LEU A 142 -13.18 -2.07 -0.78
N GLU A 143 -12.62 -1.35 -1.76
CA GLU A 143 -11.23 -0.87 -1.72
C GLU A 143 -11.00 0.12 -0.57
N LYS A 144 -11.91 1.09 -0.38
CA LYS A 144 -11.83 2.06 0.71
C LYS A 144 -11.93 1.41 2.09
N GLU A 145 -12.83 0.44 2.27
CA GLU A 145 -13.10 -0.15 3.59
C GLU A 145 -12.13 -1.29 3.96
N ILE A 146 -11.65 -2.06 2.98
CA ILE A 146 -10.91 -3.31 3.22
C ILE A 146 -9.45 -3.21 2.77
N VAL A 147 -9.20 -2.70 1.56
CA VAL A 147 -7.86 -2.75 0.94
C VAL A 147 -6.92 -1.68 1.52
N ALA A 148 -7.41 -0.46 1.73
CA ALA A 148 -6.62 0.66 2.27
C ALA A 148 -6.05 0.41 3.67
N ARG A 149 -6.67 -0.49 4.47
CA ARG A 149 -6.20 -0.84 5.83
C ARG A 149 -5.00 -1.81 5.82
N ARG A 150 -4.59 -2.30 4.64
CA ARG A 150 -3.56 -3.36 4.47
C ARG A 150 -2.30 -2.90 3.75
N GLY A 151 -2.19 -1.61 3.44
CA GLY A 151 -1.02 -1.05 2.76
C GLY A 151 -1.01 -1.23 1.24
N TYR A 152 -2.12 -1.70 0.66
CA TYR A 152 -2.38 -1.68 -0.78
C TYR A 152 -3.35 -0.54 -1.12
N GLY A 153 -3.15 0.12 -2.25
CA GLY A 153 -3.99 1.18 -2.78
C GLY A 153 -5.20 0.69 -3.60
N SER A 154 -5.17 -0.56 -4.12
CA SER A 154 -6.28 -1.14 -4.90
C SER A 154 -6.24 -2.67 -4.95
N PHE A 155 -7.33 -3.30 -5.41
CA PHE A 155 -7.30 -4.74 -5.72
C PHE A 155 -6.35 -5.08 -6.88
N LEU A 156 -6.14 -4.16 -7.82
CA LEU A 156 -5.20 -4.36 -8.93
C LEU A 156 -3.77 -4.52 -8.40
N GLU A 157 -3.34 -3.62 -7.51
CA GLU A 157 -2.02 -3.69 -6.88
C GLU A 157 -1.83 -5.00 -6.09
N MET A 158 -2.88 -5.47 -5.41
CA MET A 158 -2.85 -6.75 -4.70
C MET A 158 -2.78 -7.95 -5.67
N LEU A 159 -3.49 -7.90 -6.80
CA LEU A 159 -3.47 -8.96 -7.82
C LEU A 159 -2.11 -9.06 -8.53
N GLU A 160 -1.46 -7.91 -8.76
CA GLU A 160 -0.18 -7.79 -9.45
C GLU A 160 1.04 -7.96 -8.53
N THR A 161 0.83 -8.20 -7.24
CA THR A 161 1.91 -8.50 -6.31
C THR A 161 2.57 -9.84 -6.66
N ASP A 162 3.90 -9.83 -6.87
CA ASP A 162 4.70 -10.96 -7.39
C ASP A 162 4.38 -12.32 -6.78
N TRP A 163 4.25 -12.41 -5.45
CA TRP A 163 4.01 -13.68 -4.76
C TRP A 163 2.52 -14.10 -4.70
N ILE A 164 1.59 -13.18 -4.96
CA ILE A 164 0.15 -13.47 -4.90
C ILE A 164 -0.32 -14.21 -6.15
N VAL A 165 0.29 -13.92 -7.32
CA VAL A 165 0.02 -14.59 -8.60
C VAL A 165 -1.49 -14.67 -8.90
N TYR A 166 -2.17 -13.52 -8.87
CA TYR A 166 -3.63 -13.42 -9.03
C TYR A 166 -4.44 -14.32 -8.07
N GLY A 167 -3.88 -14.67 -6.91
CA GLY A 167 -4.51 -15.50 -5.88
C GLY A 167 -4.03 -16.95 -5.85
N LEU A 168 -3.36 -17.44 -6.90
CA LEU A 168 -2.81 -18.79 -6.93
C LEU A 168 -1.72 -18.99 -5.86
N GLY A 169 -0.91 -17.96 -5.60
CA GLY A 169 0.21 -18.01 -4.66
C GLY A 169 -0.20 -18.09 -3.17
N TYR A 170 -1.49 -17.99 -2.85
CA TYR A 170 -1.99 -18.29 -1.50
C TYR A 170 -2.08 -19.79 -1.23
N TRP A 171 -2.06 -20.63 -2.26
CA TRP A 171 -2.19 -22.07 -2.13
C TRP A 171 -0.82 -22.72 -2.07
N ASN A 172 -0.74 -23.88 -1.40
CA ASN A 172 0.49 -24.64 -1.37
C ASN A 172 0.85 -25.07 -2.80
N GLU A 173 2.05 -24.70 -3.25
CA GLU A 173 2.50 -24.98 -4.61
C GLU A 173 2.44 -26.47 -4.96
N ASP A 174 2.59 -27.35 -3.97
CA ASP A 174 2.47 -28.80 -4.10
C ASP A 174 1.13 -29.30 -4.65
N LEU A 175 0.09 -28.46 -4.60
CA LEU A 175 -1.26 -28.82 -5.06
C LEU A 175 -1.42 -28.64 -6.57
N TYR A 176 -0.55 -27.84 -7.18
CA TYR A 176 -0.68 -27.40 -8.57
C TYR A 176 0.65 -27.42 -9.34
N LYS A 177 1.77 -27.65 -8.66
CA LYS A 177 3.03 -28.08 -9.24
C LYS A 177 3.10 -29.59 -9.02
N ASP A 178 3.14 -30.37 -10.10
CA ASP A 178 3.38 -31.81 -10.06
C ASP A 178 4.84 -32.09 -9.67
N ILE A 179 5.19 -31.88 -8.39
CA ILE A 179 6.56 -32.04 -7.91
C ILE A 179 6.82 -33.54 -7.69
N SER A 180 7.31 -34.22 -8.71
CA SER A 180 8.02 -35.49 -8.49
C SER A 180 9.32 -35.26 -7.74
N GLU A 181 9.67 -36.19 -6.87
CA GLU A 181 11.00 -36.25 -6.25
C GLU A 181 11.83 -37.36 -6.91
N PRO A 182 13.10 -37.06 -7.29
CA PRO A 182 14.06 -38.11 -7.63
C PRO A 182 14.26 -39.06 -6.45
N PHE A 183 14.29 -40.36 -6.71
CA PHE A 183 14.65 -41.36 -5.73
C PHE A 183 15.59 -42.39 -6.34
N GLU A 184 16.52 -42.88 -5.52
CA GLU A 184 17.46 -43.92 -5.91
C GLU A 184 17.01 -45.28 -5.37
N ASP A 185 17.07 -46.31 -6.22
CA ASP A 185 16.96 -47.72 -5.84
C ASP A 185 17.99 -48.54 -6.62
N ASN A 186 18.83 -49.28 -5.89
CA ASN A 186 19.94 -50.10 -6.44
C ASN A 186 20.88 -49.35 -7.42
N GLY A 187 21.19 -48.08 -7.16
CA GLY A 187 22.10 -47.29 -8.00
C GLY A 187 21.47 -46.70 -9.27
N LEU A 188 20.14 -46.78 -9.41
CA LEU A 188 19.39 -46.13 -10.49
C LEU A 188 18.34 -45.19 -9.91
N TRP A 189 18.11 -44.09 -10.61
CA TRP A 189 17.19 -43.01 -10.27
C TRP A 189 15.87 -43.13 -11.01
N GLY A 190 14.78 -42.88 -10.28
CA GLY A 190 13.42 -42.78 -10.79
C GLY A 190 12.72 -41.57 -10.19
N LEU A 191 11.45 -41.39 -10.52
CA LEU A 191 10.59 -40.33 -9.98
C LEU A 191 9.42 -40.92 -9.21
N LYS A 192 9.11 -40.31 -8.07
CA LYS A 192 7.92 -40.63 -7.29
C LYS A 192 7.15 -39.36 -6.97
N ASP A 193 5.83 -39.47 -6.85
CA ASP A 193 5.02 -38.39 -6.32
C ASP A 193 5.19 -38.28 -4.80
N LYS A 194 4.60 -37.24 -4.20
CA LYS A 194 4.63 -37.03 -2.75
C LYS A 194 3.93 -38.13 -1.94
N LYS A 195 3.10 -38.94 -2.57
CA LYS A 195 2.42 -40.10 -1.96
C LYS A 195 3.28 -41.36 -2.03
N GLY A 196 4.47 -41.28 -2.64
CA GLY A 196 5.38 -42.40 -2.84
C GLY A 196 4.98 -43.31 -4.01
N ASN A 197 4.00 -42.91 -4.82
CA ASN A 197 3.69 -43.63 -6.05
C ASN A 197 4.81 -43.39 -7.05
N ILE A 198 5.31 -44.47 -7.65
CA ILE A 198 6.32 -44.39 -8.70
C ILE A 198 5.68 -43.77 -9.93
N ILE A 199 6.13 -42.57 -10.29
CA ILE A 199 5.81 -41.88 -11.54
C ILE A 199 6.66 -42.50 -12.66
N THR A 200 7.97 -42.56 -12.43
CA THR A 200 8.94 -43.18 -13.34
C THR A 200 9.80 -44.17 -12.55
N PRO A 201 9.88 -45.45 -12.96
CA PRO A 201 10.69 -46.44 -12.26
C PRO A 201 12.18 -46.06 -12.24
N PRO A 202 12.98 -46.62 -11.32
CA PRO A 202 14.41 -46.35 -11.23
C PRO A 202 15.13 -46.97 -12.44
N VAL A 203 15.32 -46.16 -13.48
CA VAL A 203 15.86 -46.59 -14.78
C VAL A 203 16.93 -45.64 -15.34
N TYR A 204 17.20 -44.53 -14.65
CA TYR A 204 18.22 -43.55 -15.01
C TYR A 204 19.47 -43.76 -14.16
N GLU A 205 20.65 -43.56 -14.72
CA GLU A 205 21.91 -43.54 -13.97
C GLU A 205 21.98 -42.29 -13.09
N GLU A 206 21.39 -41.18 -13.54
CA GLU A 206 21.29 -39.92 -12.80
C GLU A 206 20.10 -39.09 -13.30
N ILE A 207 19.46 -38.35 -12.39
CA ILE A 207 18.49 -37.29 -12.70
C ILE A 207 19.00 -36.03 -12.03
N PHE A 208 19.34 -35.01 -12.83
CA PHE A 208 19.87 -33.74 -12.34
C PHE A 208 18.77 -32.87 -11.73
N ALA A 209 19.14 -31.72 -11.19
CA ALA A 209 18.19 -30.79 -10.60
C ALA A 209 17.15 -30.33 -11.64
N PHE A 210 15.90 -30.24 -11.21
CA PHE A 210 14.84 -29.67 -12.03
C PHE A 210 14.99 -28.14 -12.11
N SER A 211 14.79 -27.59 -13.31
CA SER A 211 14.60 -26.16 -13.52
C SER A 211 13.28 -25.67 -12.89
N GLU A 212 13.08 -24.34 -12.84
CA GLU A 212 11.81 -23.75 -12.36
C GLU A 212 10.59 -24.25 -13.15
N GLU A 213 10.78 -24.59 -14.43
CA GLU A 213 9.76 -25.15 -15.33
C GLU A 213 9.57 -26.67 -15.15
N GLY A 214 10.27 -27.29 -14.19
CA GLY A 214 10.14 -28.71 -13.88
C GLY A 214 10.79 -29.64 -14.91
N ILE A 215 11.83 -29.18 -15.62
CA ILE A 215 12.60 -29.99 -16.58
C ILE A 215 13.98 -30.31 -15.99
N ALA A 216 14.41 -31.56 -16.06
CA ALA A 216 15.73 -32.01 -15.62
C ALA A 216 16.47 -32.73 -16.75
N VAL A 217 17.80 -32.63 -16.72
CA VAL A 217 18.67 -33.53 -17.48
C VAL A 217 18.61 -34.92 -16.87
N ALA A 218 18.61 -35.95 -17.71
CA ALA A 218 18.56 -37.36 -17.30
C ALA A 218 19.65 -38.15 -18.00
N GLN A 219 20.38 -38.99 -17.27
CA GLN A 219 21.36 -39.91 -17.82
C GLN A 219 20.84 -41.35 -17.84
N LYS A 220 21.01 -42.06 -18.96
CA LYS A 220 20.66 -43.48 -19.10
C LYS A 220 21.56 -44.16 -20.12
N ASN A 221 22.17 -45.29 -19.74
CA ASN A 221 23.12 -46.03 -20.57
C ASN A 221 24.32 -45.18 -21.04
N GLY A 222 24.82 -44.27 -20.19
CA GLY A 222 25.89 -43.34 -20.51
C GLY A 222 25.54 -42.25 -21.52
N LYS A 223 24.24 -42.02 -21.78
CA LYS A 223 23.73 -40.98 -22.68
C LYS A 223 22.77 -40.05 -21.96
N TYR A 224 22.66 -38.81 -22.45
CA TYR A 224 21.91 -37.73 -21.81
C TYR A 224 20.68 -37.31 -22.62
N GLY A 225 19.63 -36.89 -21.92
CA GLY A 225 18.36 -36.43 -22.46
C GLY A 225 17.61 -35.56 -21.45
N TYR A 226 16.33 -35.25 -21.70
CA TYR A 226 15.51 -34.38 -20.85
C TYR A 226 14.22 -35.06 -20.41
N LEU A 227 13.90 -34.89 -19.14
CA LEU A 227 12.71 -35.46 -18.51
C LEU A 227 11.97 -34.36 -17.74
N ARG A 228 10.64 -34.43 -17.67
CA ARG A 228 9.81 -33.51 -16.89
C ARG A 228 9.37 -34.14 -15.56
N ASN A 229 9.12 -33.31 -14.56
CA ASN A 229 8.68 -33.71 -13.23
C ASN A 229 7.36 -34.53 -13.17
N ASP A 230 6.62 -34.69 -14.26
CA ASP A 230 5.51 -35.63 -14.35
C ASP A 230 5.93 -37.01 -14.91
N GLY A 231 7.24 -37.23 -15.08
CA GLY A 231 7.81 -38.45 -15.63
C GLY A 231 7.85 -38.51 -17.15
N LYS A 232 7.33 -37.50 -17.85
CA LYS A 232 7.37 -37.47 -19.31
C LYS A 232 8.80 -37.30 -19.80
N VAL A 233 9.27 -38.23 -20.61
CA VAL A 233 10.51 -38.06 -21.39
C VAL A 233 10.22 -37.01 -22.47
N LEU A 234 10.89 -35.86 -22.37
CA LEU A 234 10.79 -34.79 -23.36
C LEU A 234 11.77 -35.04 -24.50
N VAL A 235 12.98 -35.48 -24.16
CA VAL A 235 14.02 -35.84 -25.12
C VAL A 235 14.71 -37.12 -24.65
N GLU A 236 14.78 -38.11 -25.53
CA GLU A 236 15.41 -39.41 -25.23
C GLU A 236 16.89 -39.27 -24.86
N CYS A 237 17.39 -40.16 -24.00
CA CYS A 237 18.80 -40.20 -23.61
C CYS A 237 19.67 -40.75 -24.75
N ILE A 238 20.06 -39.89 -25.69
CA ILE A 238 20.82 -40.26 -26.90
C ILE A 238 22.08 -39.42 -27.13
N TYR A 239 22.26 -38.32 -26.38
CA TYR A 239 23.38 -37.39 -26.55
C TYR A 239 24.58 -37.78 -25.67
N ASP A 240 25.78 -37.38 -26.09
CA ASP A 240 27.02 -37.61 -25.33
C ASP A 240 27.05 -36.80 -24.03
N ASP A 241 26.46 -35.61 -24.04
CA ASP A 241 26.23 -34.76 -22.86
C ASP A 241 25.00 -33.86 -23.09
N ALA A 242 24.44 -33.30 -22.01
CA ALA A 242 23.37 -32.31 -22.05
C ALA A 242 23.43 -31.37 -20.83
N PHE A 243 23.16 -30.08 -21.06
CA PHE A 243 23.20 -29.03 -20.03
C PHE A 243 21.81 -28.64 -19.54
N ASP A 244 21.73 -27.91 -18.42
CA ASP A 244 20.47 -27.44 -17.85
C ASP A 244 19.60 -26.71 -18.90
N SER A 245 18.29 -27.01 -18.86
CA SER A 245 17.33 -26.37 -19.75
C SER A 245 17.16 -24.88 -19.42
N PHE A 246 16.92 -24.06 -20.43
CA PHE A 246 16.56 -22.66 -20.29
C PHE A 246 15.38 -22.28 -21.19
N PHE A 247 14.72 -21.16 -20.87
CA PHE A 247 13.49 -20.71 -21.49
C PHE A 247 13.73 -19.45 -22.33
N ILE A 248 13.36 -19.49 -23.61
CA ILE A 248 13.46 -18.36 -24.56
C ILE A 248 12.19 -18.32 -25.39
N ASP A 249 11.54 -17.16 -25.50
CA ASP A 249 10.37 -16.92 -26.37
C ASP A 249 9.27 -18.01 -26.29
N ASN A 250 8.89 -18.39 -25.06
CA ASN A 250 7.90 -19.43 -24.77
C ASN A 250 8.29 -20.86 -25.21
N LYS A 251 9.58 -21.14 -25.34
CA LYS A 251 10.11 -22.47 -25.71
C LYS A 251 11.24 -22.87 -24.78
N HIS A 252 11.34 -24.17 -24.54
CA HIS A 252 12.43 -24.77 -23.77
C HIS A 252 13.56 -25.21 -24.69
N TYR A 253 14.78 -24.84 -24.33
CA TYR A 253 15.99 -25.21 -25.05
C TYR A 253 17.01 -25.83 -24.11
N GLY A 254 17.89 -26.64 -24.68
CA GLY A 254 19.01 -27.25 -23.97
C GLY A 254 20.23 -27.39 -24.87
N ILE A 255 21.41 -27.12 -24.34
CA ILE A 255 22.67 -27.37 -25.04
C ILE A 255 22.97 -28.86 -24.93
N ILE A 256 23.35 -29.49 -26.04
CA ILE A 256 23.61 -30.93 -26.15
C ILE A 256 24.94 -31.18 -26.87
N GLU A 257 25.56 -32.34 -26.62
CA GLU A 257 26.78 -32.76 -27.31
C GLU A 257 26.58 -34.04 -28.13
N ILE A 258 27.15 -34.04 -29.34
CA ILE A 258 27.30 -35.22 -30.20
C ILE A 258 28.73 -35.22 -30.75
N ASP A 259 29.47 -36.32 -30.59
CA ASP A 259 30.87 -36.48 -30.99
C ASP A 259 31.77 -35.35 -30.41
N HIS A 260 31.49 -34.92 -29.18
CA HIS A 260 32.14 -33.80 -28.47
C HIS A 260 31.96 -32.42 -29.12
N LEU A 261 30.92 -32.24 -29.94
CA LEU A 261 30.53 -30.96 -30.52
C LEU A 261 29.17 -30.52 -29.98
N CYS A 262 29.10 -29.26 -29.56
CA CYS A 262 27.93 -28.62 -28.98
C CYS A 262 26.92 -28.21 -30.04
N GLY A 263 25.63 -28.40 -29.73
CA GLY A 263 24.48 -27.88 -30.46
C GLY A 263 23.35 -27.49 -29.50
N LEU A 264 22.22 -27.06 -30.06
CA LEU A 264 21.05 -26.62 -29.28
C LEU A 264 19.82 -27.40 -29.74
N VAL A 265 19.14 -28.06 -28.79
CA VAL A 265 17.88 -28.74 -29.03
C VAL A 265 16.72 -27.90 -28.51
N ASN A 266 15.65 -27.81 -29.28
CA ASN A 266 14.35 -27.39 -28.78
C ASN A 266 13.73 -28.60 -28.05
N ILE A 267 13.60 -28.52 -26.74
CA ILE A 267 13.15 -29.63 -25.89
C ILE A 267 11.66 -29.95 -26.15
N ASP A 268 10.86 -28.97 -26.54
CA ASP A 268 9.43 -29.15 -26.80
C ASP A 268 9.16 -29.92 -28.10
N THR A 269 9.99 -29.72 -29.13
CA THR A 269 9.83 -30.35 -30.46
C THR A 269 10.84 -31.46 -30.73
N VAL A 270 11.87 -31.58 -29.90
CA VAL A 270 13.02 -32.49 -30.08
C VAL A 270 13.87 -32.15 -31.33
N GLU A 271 13.68 -30.96 -31.90
CA GLU A 271 14.43 -30.50 -33.07
C GLU A 271 15.78 -29.92 -32.65
N ILE A 272 16.86 -30.36 -33.29
CA ILE A 272 18.17 -29.72 -33.16
C ILE A 272 18.16 -28.44 -34.02
N VAL A 273 18.04 -27.28 -33.35
CA VAL A 273 17.93 -25.96 -34.00
C VAL A 273 19.30 -25.34 -34.29
N ILE A 274 20.29 -25.59 -33.43
CA ILE A 274 21.70 -25.30 -33.71
C ILE A 274 22.40 -26.65 -33.88
N PRO A 275 22.97 -26.95 -35.06
CA PRO A 275 23.64 -28.22 -35.31
C PRO A 275 24.83 -28.42 -34.37
N CYS A 276 25.09 -29.67 -33.98
CA CYS A 276 26.25 -30.07 -33.18
C CYS A 276 27.56 -29.97 -33.98
N GLU A 277 28.02 -28.75 -34.24
CA GLU A 277 29.24 -28.46 -35.03
C GLU A 277 30.17 -27.45 -34.36
N TYR A 278 29.88 -27.05 -33.12
CA TYR A 278 30.65 -26.05 -32.38
C TYR A 278 31.52 -26.72 -31.30
N GLU A 279 32.76 -26.25 -31.16
CA GLU A 279 33.70 -26.70 -30.13
C GLU A 279 33.24 -26.30 -28.72
N GLU A 280 32.61 -25.13 -28.62
CA GLU A 280 32.01 -24.58 -27.40
C GLU A 280 30.73 -23.82 -27.80
N LEU A 281 29.66 -23.96 -27.01
CA LEU A 281 28.44 -23.18 -27.16
C LEU A 281 28.01 -22.68 -25.78
N GLU A 282 27.99 -21.36 -25.58
CA GLU A 282 27.65 -20.74 -24.30
C GLU A 282 26.59 -19.66 -24.48
N MET A 283 25.53 -19.70 -23.68
CA MET A 283 24.50 -18.68 -23.68
C MET A 283 24.97 -17.41 -22.96
N LEU A 284 24.84 -16.27 -23.64
CA LEU A 284 24.93 -14.94 -23.03
C LEU A 284 23.62 -14.62 -22.32
N ARG A 285 23.58 -14.90 -21.01
CA ARG A 285 22.40 -14.61 -20.16
C ARG A 285 21.96 -13.15 -20.34
N HIS A 286 20.64 -12.93 -20.39
CA HIS A 286 19.96 -11.66 -20.64
C HIS A 286 19.95 -11.14 -22.09
N ALA A 287 20.81 -11.64 -22.98
CA ALA A 287 20.78 -11.25 -24.40
C ALA A 287 20.02 -12.27 -25.29
N TYR A 288 19.78 -13.49 -24.80
CA TYR A 288 19.25 -14.62 -25.59
C TYR A 288 20.10 -14.97 -26.84
N LEU A 289 21.39 -14.62 -26.81
CA LEU A 289 22.39 -14.93 -27.83
C LEU A 289 23.41 -15.93 -27.31
N PHE A 290 24.21 -16.49 -28.22
CA PHE A 290 25.21 -17.52 -27.92
C PHE A 290 26.58 -17.14 -28.46
N ASN A 291 27.60 -17.36 -27.62
CA ASN A 291 28.97 -17.53 -28.05
C ASN A 291 29.11 -18.94 -28.65
N ALA A 292 29.37 -19.03 -29.94
CA ALA A 292 29.55 -20.29 -30.66
C ALA A 292 30.96 -20.37 -31.23
N LYS A 293 31.79 -21.28 -30.70
CA LYS A 293 33.19 -21.42 -31.09
C LYS A 293 33.35 -22.44 -32.21
N LYS A 294 33.92 -22.03 -33.33
CA LYS A 294 34.18 -22.89 -34.50
C LYS A 294 35.55 -22.58 -35.07
N GLU A 295 36.37 -23.61 -35.30
CA GLU A 295 37.73 -23.47 -35.82
C GLU A 295 38.59 -22.50 -34.98
N GLY A 296 38.42 -22.53 -33.65
CA GLY A 296 39.13 -21.67 -32.70
C GLY A 296 38.67 -20.21 -32.66
N LYS A 297 37.58 -19.82 -33.33
CA LYS A 297 37.01 -18.46 -33.31
C LYS A 297 35.61 -18.45 -32.71
N TYR A 298 35.30 -17.42 -31.92
CA TYR A 298 33.97 -17.16 -31.37
C TYR A 298 33.12 -16.36 -32.35
N HIS A 299 31.92 -16.87 -32.62
CA HIS A 299 30.87 -16.24 -33.40
C HIS A 299 29.66 -15.95 -32.51
N LEU A 300 28.97 -14.84 -32.77
CA LEU A 300 27.74 -14.48 -32.07
C LEU A 300 26.53 -14.93 -32.90
N ILE A 301 25.73 -15.84 -32.36
CA ILE A 301 24.53 -16.37 -33.01
C ILE A 301 23.29 -16.25 -32.12
N ASP A 302 22.11 -16.28 -32.72
CA ASP A 302 20.84 -16.44 -31.99
C ASP A 302 20.42 -17.92 -31.85
N ALA A 303 19.32 -18.17 -31.13
CA ALA A 303 18.76 -19.51 -30.94
C ALA A 303 18.28 -20.20 -32.24
N SER A 304 18.18 -19.47 -33.36
CA SER A 304 17.83 -19.99 -34.69
C SER A 304 19.06 -20.35 -35.54
N ASN A 305 20.26 -20.30 -34.93
CA ASN A 305 21.54 -20.46 -35.60
C ASN A 305 21.88 -19.36 -36.62
N LYS A 306 21.27 -18.18 -36.48
CA LYS A 306 21.58 -17.04 -37.36
C LYS A 306 22.78 -16.29 -36.80
N LEU A 307 23.78 -16.04 -37.65
CA LEU A 307 24.88 -15.13 -37.35
C LEU A 307 24.36 -13.71 -37.13
N ILE A 308 24.61 -13.18 -35.94
CA ILE A 308 24.36 -11.79 -35.58
C ILE A 308 25.50 -10.89 -36.06
N ILE A 309 26.73 -11.40 -35.96
CA ILE A 309 27.94 -10.75 -36.50
C ILE A 309 28.62 -11.75 -37.44
N GLU A 310 28.89 -11.33 -38.68
CA GLU A 310 29.47 -12.21 -39.72
C GLU A 310 30.91 -12.66 -39.39
N GLU A 311 31.66 -11.82 -38.70
CA GLU A 311 33.07 -12.01 -38.38
C GLU A 311 33.27 -12.85 -37.10
N GLY A 312 34.27 -13.75 -37.11
CA GLY A 312 34.68 -14.53 -35.93
C GLY A 312 35.89 -13.92 -35.23
N PHE A 313 35.93 -13.98 -33.89
CA PHE A 313 36.96 -13.34 -33.07
C PHE A 313 37.73 -14.34 -32.18
N ASP A 314 38.94 -13.97 -31.74
CA ASP A 314 39.73 -14.80 -30.83
C ASP A 314 39.19 -14.78 -29.39
N GLU A 315 38.55 -13.67 -29.01
CA GLU A 315 37.95 -13.45 -27.69
C GLU A 315 36.42 -13.64 -27.75
N PRO A 316 35.81 -14.22 -26.71
CA PRO A 316 34.36 -14.35 -26.63
C PRO A 316 33.68 -12.99 -26.44
N PHE A 317 32.38 -12.96 -26.73
CA PHE A 317 31.51 -11.85 -26.41
C PHE A 317 31.06 -11.93 -24.94
N GLU A 318 30.75 -10.79 -24.34
CA GLU A 318 30.26 -10.66 -22.96
C GLU A 318 29.09 -9.67 -22.92
N PHE A 319 28.18 -9.88 -21.97
CA PHE A 319 27.03 -9.00 -21.75
C PHE A 319 27.41 -7.78 -20.88
N ASN A 320 26.91 -6.60 -21.25
CA ASN A 320 26.95 -5.39 -20.44
C ASN A 320 25.53 -5.02 -19.99
N TYR A 321 25.36 -4.71 -18.69
CA TYR A 321 24.07 -4.37 -18.08
C TYR A 321 23.32 -3.18 -18.71
N SER A 322 23.95 -2.44 -19.65
CA SER A 322 23.29 -1.41 -20.47
C SER A 322 22.64 -1.98 -21.74
N GLU A 323 22.22 -3.24 -21.73
CA GLU A 323 21.65 -3.96 -22.90
C GLU A 323 22.57 -3.98 -24.14
N LEU A 324 23.88 -4.05 -23.90
CA LEU A 324 24.89 -4.11 -24.95
C LEU A 324 25.73 -5.37 -24.83
N ILE A 325 26.39 -5.73 -25.93
CA ILE A 325 27.37 -6.82 -25.96
C ILE A 325 28.72 -6.22 -26.28
N TYR A 326 29.77 -6.78 -25.70
CA TYR A 326 31.13 -6.35 -26.01
C TYR A 326 32.10 -7.49 -26.12
N ARG A 327 33.24 -7.22 -26.76
CA ARG A 327 34.43 -8.07 -26.70
C ARG A 327 35.62 -7.30 -26.17
N SER A 328 36.44 -7.96 -25.36
CA SER A 328 37.66 -7.40 -24.81
C SER A 328 38.74 -7.27 -25.90
N LEU A 329 39.48 -6.15 -25.90
CA LEU A 329 40.54 -5.89 -26.87
C LEU A 329 41.92 -6.06 -26.23
N LYS A 330 42.80 -6.86 -26.86
CA LYS A 330 44.17 -7.08 -26.36
C LYS A 330 44.98 -5.78 -26.29
N GLY A 331 45.64 -5.56 -25.15
CA GLY A 331 46.59 -4.46 -24.98
C GLY A 331 45.98 -3.08 -24.74
N THR A 332 44.66 -2.99 -24.53
CA THR A 332 43.96 -1.73 -24.24
C THR A 332 42.88 -1.94 -23.18
N SER A 333 42.44 -0.86 -22.53
CA SER A 333 41.28 -0.88 -21.63
C SER A 333 39.96 -0.61 -22.36
N LYS A 334 39.98 -0.58 -23.70
CA LYS A 334 38.78 -0.41 -24.53
C LYS A 334 38.16 -1.78 -24.80
N LYS A 335 36.85 -1.76 -25.01
CA LYS A 335 36.02 -2.89 -25.44
C LYS A 335 35.34 -2.48 -26.75
N ALA A 336 35.17 -3.42 -27.67
CA ALA A 336 34.39 -3.21 -28.88
C ALA A 336 32.93 -3.52 -28.58
N PHE A 337 32.06 -2.52 -28.67
CA PHE A 337 30.64 -2.62 -28.28
C PHE A 337 29.73 -2.82 -29.48
N TYR A 338 28.68 -3.62 -29.28
CA TYR A 338 27.67 -3.99 -30.26
C TYR A 338 26.27 -3.96 -29.61
N THR A 339 25.24 -3.67 -30.39
CA THR A 339 23.84 -3.94 -29.99
C THR A 339 23.55 -5.45 -30.07
N PHE A 340 22.38 -5.89 -29.58
CA PHE A 340 21.95 -7.28 -29.70
C PHE A 340 21.71 -7.72 -31.15
N GLU A 341 21.47 -6.78 -32.05
CA GLU A 341 21.35 -6.99 -33.50
C GLU A 341 22.71 -6.98 -34.21
N GLY A 342 23.82 -6.83 -33.47
CA GLY A 342 25.18 -6.85 -34.01
C GLY A 342 25.67 -5.51 -34.58
N VAL A 343 24.97 -4.40 -34.32
CA VAL A 343 25.42 -3.08 -34.81
C VAL A 343 26.62 -2.61 -34.01
N PHE A 344 27.75 -2.36 -34.68
CA PHE A 344 28.97 -1.90 -34.04
C PHE A 344 28.89 -0.43 -33.60
N LEU A 345 29.03 -0.17 -32.30
CA LEU A 345 28.95 1.16 -31.69
C LEU A 345 30.34 1.80 -31.45
N GLY A 346 31.41 1.08 -31.78
CA GLY A 346 32.79 1.56 -31.65
C GLY A 346 33.56 0.99 -30.45
N GLU A 347 34.81 1.44 -30.31
CA GLU A 347 35.72 1.00 -29.25
C GLU A 347 35.81 2.02 -28.12
N HIS A 348 35.19 1.68 -26.99
CA HIS A 348 35.05 2.57 -25.83
C HIS A 348 35.55 1.91 -24.55
N PRO A 349 35.98 2.66 -23.53
CA PRO A 349 36.08 2.12 -22.18
C PRO A 349 34.72 1.62 -21.69
N GLU A 350 34.73 0.75 -20.69
CA GLU A 350 33.53 0.33 -20.00
C GLU A 350 32.79 1.51 -19.34
N GLU A 351 31.46 1.42 -19.24
CA GLU A 351 30.56 2.42 -18.65
C GLU A 351 30.49 3.80 -19.35
N VAL A 352 31.07 3.91 -20.55
CA VAL A 352 31.09 5.18 -21.31
C VAL A 352 29.85 5.39 -22.17
N LEU A 353 29.33 4.31 -22.75
CA LEU A 353 28.11 4.37 -23.56
C LEU A 353 26.88 4.45 -22.65
N GLY A 354 25.94 5.30 -23.02
CA GLY A 354 24.58 5.28 -22.50
C GLY A 354 23.58 5.38 -23.63
N GLU A 355 22.36 4.92 -23.41
CA GLU A 355 21.28 5.07 -24.37
C GLU A 355 20.66 6.48 -24.28
N ILE A 356 20.23 6.99 -25.42
CA ILE A 356 19.42 8.21 -25.55
C ILE A 356 17.94 7.83 -25.77
N GLY A 357 17.69 6.85 -26.64
CA GLY A 357 16.36 6.34 -27.01
C GLY A 357 16.34 5.87 -28.47
N GLU A 358 15.46 4.93 -28.81
CA GLU A 358 15.28 4.38 -30.18
C GLU A 358 16.60 3.90 -30.82
N GLY A 359 17.47 3.27 -30.01
CA GLY A 359 18.78 2.76 -30.44
C GLY A 359 19.86 3.82 -30.65
N TYR A 360 19.62 5.09 -30.30
CA TYR A 360 20.67 6.11 -30.29
C TYR A 360 21.45 6.04 -28.99
N TYR A 361 22.76 6.25 -29.08
CA TYR A 361 23.68 6.20 -27.95
C TYR A 361 24.52 7.47 -27.85
N TRP A 362 25.01 7.75 -26.66
CA TRP A 362 26.04 8.76 -26.45
C TRP A 362 27.25 8.14 -25.76
N ALA A 363 28.43 8.55 -26.21
CA ALA A 363 29.68 8.26 -25.52
C ALA A 363 30.02 9.46 -24.61
N LYS A 364 29.97 9.23 -23.29
CA LYS A 364 30.31 10.24 -22.28
C LYS A 364 31.80 10.65 -22.37
N PRO A 365 32.16 11.85 -21.88
CA PRO A 365 33.56 12.24 -21.76
C PRO A 365 34.34 11.24 -20.92
N ASN A 366 35.52 10.86 -21.38
CA ASN A 366 36.39 9.86 -20.78
C ASN A 366 37.86 10.20 -21.02
N LYS A 367 38.78 9.34 -20.57
CA LYS A 367 40.24 9.59 -20.69
C LYS A 367 40.75 9.70 -22.13
N PHE A 368 40.02 9.17 -23.11
CA PHE A 368 40.38 9.23 -24.54
C PHE A 368 39.62 10.31 -25.32
N GLN A 369 38.43 10.73 -24.84
CA GLN A 369 37.54 11.68 -25.50
C GLN A 369 37.04 12.72 -24.50
N LYS A 370 37.37 14.01 -24.66
CA LYS A 370 37.03 15.06 -23.68
C LYS A 370 35.60 15.60 -23.77
N LYS A 371 34.90 15.31 -24.86
CA LYS A 371 33.54 15.79 -25.18
C LYS A 371 32.61 14.62 -25.40
N ILE A 372 31.33 14.89 -25.59
CA ILE A 372 30.34 13.86 -25.92
C ILE A 372 30.35 13.59 -27.43
N SER A 373 30.15 12.33 -27.80
CA SER A 373 29.86 11.89 -29.17
C SER A 373 28.49 11.23 -29.19
N ILE A 374 27.70 11.47 -30.22
CA ILE A 374 26.38 10.88 -30.41
C ILE A 374 26.46 9.86 -31.55
N ILE A 375 25.99 8.66 -31.29
CA ILE A 375 26.02 7.49 -32.16
C ILE A 375 24.57 7.17 -32.53
N LYS A 376 24.29 7.01 -33.82
CA LYS A 376 22.98 6.65 -34.34
C LYS A 376 22.71 5.15 -34.13
N ALA A 377 21.46 4.76 -34.34
CA ALA A 377 21.04 3.35 -34.31
C ALA A 377 21.77 2.44 -35.31
N ASP A 378 22.33 3.00 -36.39
CA ASP A 378 23.15 2.26 -37.38
C ASP A 378 24.64 2.19 -37.00
N GLY A 379 25.04 2.70 -35.84
CA GLY A 379 26.42 2.73 -35.36
C GLY A 379 27.25 3.90 -35.91
N THR A 380 26.72 4.69 -36.86
CA THR A 380 27.44 5.86 -37.38
C THR A 380 27.37 7.05 -36.42
N LEU A 381 28.35 7.94 -36.49
CA LEU A 381 28.35 9.15 -35.68
C LEU A 381 27.33 10.16 -36.22
N LEU A 382 26.41 10.63 -35.37
CA LEU A 382 25.55 11.78 -35.65
C LEU A 382 26.34 13.08 -35.47
N ASP A 383 27.01 13.24 -34.32
CA ASP A 383 27.80 14.42 -34.01
C ASP A 383 28.89 14.12 -32.96
N THR A 384 29.91 14.97 -32.91
CA THR A 384 31.03 14.92 -31.97
C THR A 384 31.31 16.30 -31.39
N GLU A 385 32.17 16.37 -30.37
CA GLU A 385 32.51 17.63 -29.68
C GLU A 385 31.30 18.30 -29.00
N VAL A 386 30.33 17.50 -28.55
CA VAL A 386 29.14 17.97 -27.85
C VAL A 386 29.49 18.36 -26.41
N ASP A 387 29.03 19.54 -25.98
CA ASP A 387 29.32 20.13 -24.67
C ASP A 387 28.48 19.49 -23.55
N THR A 388 27.18 19.33 -23.78
CA THR A 388 26.24 18.70 -22.84
C THR A 388 25.03 18.16 -23.59
N MET A 389 24.37 17.16 -23.02
CA MET A 389 23.14 16.55 -23.52
C MET A 389 21.99 16.84 -22.56
N MET A 390 20.78 17.00 -23.10
CA MET A 390 19.55 16.93 -22.34
C MET A 390 18.86 15.61 -22.69
N ILE A 391 19.08 14.61 -21.84
CA ILE A 391 18.53 13.26 -22.01
C ILE A 391 17.19 13.20 -21.29
N LEU A 392 16.18 12.75 -22.02
CA LEU A 392 14.81 12.62 -21.57
C LEU A 392 14.51 11.11 -21.57
N ASN A 393 14.46 10.52 -20.38
CA ASN A 393 14.28 9.06 -20.22
C ASN A 393 12.90 8.62 -20.75
N GLY A 394 12.82 7.51 -21.49
CA GLY A 394 11.56 6.91 -21.98
C GLY A 394 11.40 7.02 -23.50
N ASP A 395 10.17 6.82 -24.02
CA ASP A 395 9.83 6.80 -25.46
C ASP A 395 9.88 8.19 -26.15
N TYR A 396 10.83 9.04 -25.78
CA TYR A 396 11.01 10.34 -26.45
C TYR A 396 11.47 10.13 -27.88
N THR A 397 10.90 10.90 -28.79
CA THR A 397 11.22 10.82 -30.21
C THR A 397 12.16 11.93 -30.65
N SER A 398 12.60 12.77 -29.72
CA SER A 398 13.56 13.84 -29.92
C SER A 398 14.45 14.04 -28.69
N PHE A 399 15.65 14.59 -28.91
CA PHE A 399 16.54 15.01 -27.83
C PHE A 399 17.22 16.32 -28.17
N ALA A 400 17.71 17.01 -27.14
CA ALA A 400 18.45 18.26 -27.31
C ALA A 400 19.87 18.17 -26.77
N TYR A 401 20.78 18.87 -27.42
CA TYR A 401 22.17 18.94 -26.99
C TYR A 401 22.78 20.30 -27.29
N LYS A 402 23.84 20.63 -26.54
CA LYS A 402 24.56 21.88 -26.69
C LYS A 402 25.94 21.62 -27.30
N LYS A 403 26.30 22.37 -28.33
CA LYS A 403 27.62 22.31 -28.96
C LYS A 403 28.06 23.72 -29.35
N ALA A 404 29.32 24.04 -29.08
CA ALA A 404 29.88 25.37 -29.35
C ALA A 404 29.03 26.51 -28.77
N LYS A 405 28.45 26.29 -27.58
CA LYS A 405 27.52 27.19 -26.88
C LYS A 405 26.13 27.39 -27.52
N GLN A 406 25.79 26.69 -28.59
CA GLN A 406 24.46 26.72 -29.23
C GLN A 406 23.70 25.42 -28.95
N TRP A 407 22.38 25.51 -28.77
CA TRP A 407 21.52 24.33 -28.61
C TRP A 407 21.01 23.82 -29.96
N TYR A 408 20.84 22.51 -30.03
CA TYR A 408 20.28 21.78 -31.17
C TYR A 408 19.20 20.84 -30.64
N ILE A 409 18.13 20.68 -31.41
CA ILE A 409 17.09 19.68 -31.17
C ILE A 409 17.11 18.74 -32.37
N TYR A 410 17.21 17.44 -32.10
CA TYR A 410 17.25 16.39 -33.12
C TYR A 410 16.03 15.49 -32.94
N ASP A 411 15.29 15.28 -34.01
CA ASP A 411 14.15 14.38 -34.05
C ASP A 411 14.61 13.02 -34.59
N ILE A 412 14.51 11.99 -33.74
CA ILE A 412 14.99 10.64 -34.04
C ILE A 412 14.17 10.01 -35.17
N LYS A 413 12.84 10.18 -35.15
CA LYS A 413 11.93 9.54 -36.12
C LYS A 413 12.15 10.03 -37.55
N SER A 414 12.31 11.33 -37.75
CA SER A 414 12.58 11.92 -39.07
C SER A 414 14.07 11.95 -39.43
N GLY A 415 14.95 11.85 -38.44
CA GLY A 415 16.40 11.93 -38.63
C GLY A 415 16.91 13.35 -38.91
N GLU A 416 16.09 14.37 -38.61
CA GLU A 416 16.34 15.76 -38.97
C GLU A 416 16.50 16.68 -37.74
N TYR A 417 17.31 17.74 -37.92
CA TYR A 417 17.37 18.82 -36.94
C TYR A 417 16.11 19.68 -37.00
N ARG A 418 15.56 20.03 -35.84
CA ARG A 418 14.43 20.96 -35.70
C ARG A 418 14.92 22.41 -35.63
N LEU A 419 14.04 23.34 -36.02
CA LEU A 419 14.30 24.79 -35.98
C LEU A 419 15.59 25.22 -36.72
N LYS A 420 15.87 24.62 -37.90
CA LYS A 420 17.12 24.86 -38.67
C LYS A 420 17.38 26.33 -39.02
N GLU A 421 16.32 27.12 -39.14
CA GLU A 421 16.38 28.55 -39.49
C GLU A 421 16.49 29.47 -38.26
N HIS A 422 16.40 28.93 -37.04
CA HIS A 422 16.48 29.68 -35.78
C HIS A 422 17.75 29.34 -35.00
N THR A 423 18.22 30.29 -34.18
CA THR A 423 19.33 30.04 -33.25
C THR A 423 18.77 29.77 -31.87
N ILE A 424 18.80 28.50 -31.42
CA ILE A 424 18.35 28.15 -30.08
C ILE A 424 19.42 28.58 -29.06
N GLU A 425 19.09 29.58 -28.24
CA GLU A 425 20.00 30.17 -27.26
C GLU A 425 19.98 29.39 -25.94
N ASN A 426 18.79 29.04 -25.45
CA ASN A 426 18.58 28.33 -24.20
C ASN A 426 17.45 27.32 -24.32
N ILE A 427 17.54 26.24 -23.55
CA ILE A 427 16.47 25.26 -23.34
C ILE A 427 16.32 25.09 -21.82
N HIS A 428 15.09 25.15 -21.32
CA HIS A 428 14.75 24.96 -19.93
C HIS A 428 14.02 23.63 -19.73
N ARG A 429 14.58 22.82 -18.82
CA ARG A 429 13.97 21.57 -18.39
C ARG A 429 13.28 21.79 -17.05
N ASP A 430 12.05 21.33 -16.98
CA ASP A 430 11.28 21.29 -15.75
C ASP A 430 10.37 20.04 -15.72
N TRP A 431 9.62 19.86 -14.64
CA TRP A 431 8.82 18.68 -14.35
C TRP A 431 7.73 18.39 -15.40
N TYR A 432 7.26 19.40 -16.16
CA TYR A 432 6.27 19.23 -17.24
C TYR A 432 6.71 18.24 -18.32
N THR A 433 8.01 18.04 -18.48
CA THR A 433 8.56 17.12 -19.48
C THR A 433 8.05 15.68 -19.30
N GLN A 434 7.67 15.27 -18.09
CA GLN A 434 7.09 13.95 -17.80
C GLN A 434 5.72 13.74 -18.47
N PHE A 435 4.97 14.82 -18.68
CA PHE A 435 3.61 14.80 -19.24
C PHE A 435 3.62 15.19 -20.71
N MET A 436 4.49 16.12 -21.08
CA MET A 436 4.61 16.65 -22.44
C MET A 436 5.91 16.19 -23.08
N LYS A 437 5.91 14.96 -23.62
CA LYS A 437 7.04 14.40 -24.36
C LYS A 437 7.35 15.27 -25.58
N ASP A 438 8.64 15.40 -25.90
CA ASP A 438 9.14 16.15 -27.06
C ASP A 438 8.78 17.65 -27.11
N VAL A 439 8.29 18.22 -26.00
CA VAL A 439 8.04 19.67 -25.87
C VAL A 439 9.19 20.35 -25.14
N PHE A 440 9.68 21.43 -25.73
CA PHE A 440 10.82 22.20 -25.24
C PHE A 440 10.41 23.64 -24.96
N LEU A 441 10.54 24.07 -23.69
CA LEU A 441 10.60 25.48 -23.32
C LEU A 441 11.98 26.02 -23.69
N LEU A 442 12.03 26.85 -24.72
CA LEU A 442 13.29 27.33 -25.28
C LEU A 442 13.24 28.82 -25.62
N SER A 443 14.42 29.42 -25.81
CA SER A 443 14.55 30.79 -26.28
C SER A 443 15.34 30.87 -27.59
N ASP A 444 14.92 31.77 -28.46
CA ASP A 444 15.59 32.16 -29.70
C ASP A 444 15.75 33.69 -29.80
N GLU A 445 16.10 34.22 -30.98
CA GLU A 445 16.24 35.66 -31.22
C GLU A 445 14.97 36.49 -30.95
N ASN A 446 13.81 35.84 -30.90
CA ASN A 446 12.52 36.43 -30.62
C ASN A 446 12.09 36.28 -29.16
N GLY A 447 12.81 35.55 -28.31
CA GLY A 447 12.49 35.38 -26.89
C GLY A 447 12.07 33.96 -26.52
N TRP A 448 11.35 33.78 -25.41
CA TRP A 448 10.93 32.46 -24.93
C TRP A 448 9.68 31.96 -25.65
N GLY A 449 9.56 30.65 -25.85
CA GLY A 449 8.37 29.97 -26.37
C GLY A 449 8.35 28.48 -26.04
N LEU A 450 7.25 27.80 -26.40
CA LEU A 450 7.06 26.35 -26.24
C LEU A 450 7.00 25.70 -27.62
N TYR A 451 7.93 24.79 -27.90
CA TYR A 451 8.06 24.13 -29.19
C TYR A 451 7.89 22.63 -29.05
N ASN A 452 7.00 22.04 -29.86
CA ASN A 452 6.82 20.59 -29.96
C ASN A 452 7.68 20.07 -31.11
N ALA A 453 8.72 19.31 -30.78
CA ALA A 453 9.68 18.79 -31.73
C ALA A 453 9.14 17.60 -32.53
N ALA A 454 8.27 16.78 -31.95
CA ALA A 454 7.66 15.64 -32.65
C ALA A 454 6.70 16.11 -33.76
N GLU A 455 5.95 17.19 -33.50
CA GLU A 455 5.01 17.78 -34.46
C GLU A 455 5.62 18.89 -35.34
N ASP A 456 6.89 19.24 -35.10
CA ASP A 456 7.62 20.32 -35.77
C ASP A 456 6.85 21.65 -35.79
N ARG A 457 6.29 22.05 -34.64
CA ARG A 457 5.54 23.31 -34.52
C ARG A 457 5.70 23.99 -33.17
N TRP A 458 5.52 25.30 -33.17
CA TRP A 458 5.35 26.08 -31.96
C TRP A 458 3.96 25.87 -31.38
N LEU A 459 3.88 25.40 -30.13
CA LEU A 459 2.64 25.43 -29.34
C LEU A 459 2.37 26.85 -28.85
N LEU A 460 3.44 27.53 -28.42
CA LEU A 460 3.44 28.94 -28.07
C LEU A 460 4.64 29.60 -28.77
N PRO A 461 4.45 30.37 -29.86
CA PRO A 461 5.54 30.99 -30.61
C PRO A 461 6.46 31.84 -29.73
N SER A 462 7.76 31.84 -30.01
CA SER A 462 8.72 32.67 -29.29
C SER A 462 8.40 34.16 -29.38
N SER A 463 8.46 34.88 -28.26
CA SER A 463 8.09 36.31 -28.21
C SER A 463 8.83 37.10 -27.14
N LYS A 464 9.23 38.34 -27.48
CA LYS A 464 9.91 39.29 -26.58
C LYS A 464 8.94 39.84 -25.53
N GLU A 465 7.64 39.66 -25.75
CA GLU A 465 6.61 40.01 -24.79
C GLU A 465 6.56 39.02 -23.61
N TYR A 466 7.04 37.78 -23.80
CA TYR A 466 7.04 36.74 -22.77
C TYR A 466 8.26 36.91 -21.87
N LYS A 467 8.06 37.56 -20.73
CA LYS A 467 9.11 37.76 -19.72
C LYS A 467 9.46 36.46 -19.00
N LYS A 468 8.48 35.58 -18.83
CA LYS A 468 8.63 34.28 -18.19
C LYS A 468 7.50 33.34 -18.62
N ILE A 469 7.84 32.07 -18.83
CA ILE A 469 6.89 30.97 -19.01
C ILE A 469 7.20 29.94 -17.93
N GLU A 470 6.19 29.50 -17.19
CA GLU A 470 6.32 28.54 -16.08
C GLU A 470 5.24 27.49 -16.19
N SER A 471 5.58 26.23 -15.96
CA SER A 471 4.59 25.18 -15.79
C SER A 471 3.91 25.34 -14.43
N CYS A 472 2.58 25.32 -14.41
CA CYS A 472 1.78 25.35 -13.19
C CYS A 472 1.07 24.01 -12.95
N ARG A 473 0.75 23.28 -14.02
CA ARG A 473 0.12 21.96 -13.97
C ARG A 473 0.51 21.16 -15.21
N GLU A 474 0.23 19.85 -15.22
CA GLU A 474 0.74 18.82 -16.15
C GLU A 474 0.83 19.30 -17.62
N GLU A 475 -0.13 20.11 -18.09
CA GLU A 475 -0.18 20.65 -19.46
C GLU A 475 -0.50 22.16 -19.53
N ILE A 476 -0.44 22.86 -18.38
CA ILE A 476 -0.82 24.27 -18.28
C ILE A 476 0.36 25.13 -17.86
N PHE A 477 0.63 26.16 -18.65
CA PHE A 477 1.68 27.14 -18.42
C PHE A 477 1.11 28.50 -18.11
N ARG A 478 1.65 29.19 -17.10
CA ARG A 478 1.46 30.64 -16.96
C ARG A 478 2.53 31.40 -17.71
N VAL A 479 2.11 32.44 -18.42
CA VAL A 479 2.98 33.32 -19.21
C VAL A 479 2.89 34.73 -18.65
N THR A 480 4.00 35.25 -18.17
CA THR A 480 4.12 36.61 -17.63
C THR A 480 4.52 37.58 -18.72
N THR A 481 3.75 38.66 -18.88
CA THR A 481 4.02 39.74 -19.85
C THR A 481 4.12 41.11 -19.16
N SER A 482 4.31 42.19 -19.92
CA SER A 482 4.18 43.56 -19.39
C SER A 482 2.74 43.97 -19.06
N ASN A 483 1.73 43.29 -19.63
CA ASN A 483 0.32 43.64 -19.52
C ASN A 483 -0.46 42.73 -18.55
N GLY A 484 0.24 41.91 -17.76
CA GLY A 484 -0.34 40.88 -16.89
C GLY A 484 0.07 39.47 -17.29
N MET A 485 -0.59 38.48 -16.71
CA MET A 485 -0.38 37.05 -16.94
C MET A 485 -1.53 36.45 -17.74
N PHE A 486 -1.25 35.47 -18.58
CA PHE A 486 -2.26 34.59 -19.17
C PHE A 486 -1.80 33.14 -19.01
N TYR A 487 -2.72 32.17 -19.00
CA TYR A 487 -2.35 30.77 -19.08
C TYR A 487 -2.52 30.25 -20.52
N PHE A 488 -1.66 29.31 -20.88
CA PHE A 488 -1.74 28.50 -22.09
C PHE A 488 -1.98 27.06 -21.66
N ASP A 489 -3.07 26.48 -22.13
CA ASP A 489 -3.45 25.09 -21.88
C ASP A 489 -3.19 24.29 -23.15
N GLN A 490 -2.28 23.33 -23.09
CA GLN A 490 -1.88 22.58 -24.26
C GLN A 490 -2.94 21.58 -24.71
N GLU A 491 -3.75 21.01 -23.81
CA GLU A 491 -4.80 20.04 -24.20
C GLU A 491 -5.84 20.68 -25.13
N THR A 492 -6.22 21.92 -24.82
CA THR A 492 -7.24 22.66 -25.58
C THR A 492 -6.65 23.65 -26.58
N GLU A 493 -5.32 23.83 -26.56
CA GLU A 493 -4.58 24.93 -27.21
C GLU A 493 -5.14 26.33 -26.90
N ALA A 494 -5.90 26.46 -25.80
CA ALA A 494 -6.57 27.69 -25.45
C ALA A 494 -5.59 28.66 -24.78
N ARG A 495 -5.68 29.92 -25.21
CA ARG A 495 -5.05 31.05 -24.53
C ARG A 495 -6.09 31.81 -23.73
N SER A 496 -5.85 31.98 -22.43
CA SER A 496 -6.75 32.74 -21.56
C SER A 496 -6.71 34.25 -21.82
N TYR A 497 -7.68 34.96 -21.25
CA TYR A 497 -7.57 36.41 -21.05
C TYR A 497 -6.42 36.77 -20.10
N PHE A 498 -6.06 38.05 -20.04
CA PHE A 498 -5.11 38.56 -19.06
C PHE A 498 -5.74 38.67 -17.65
N TYR A 499 -4.94 38.25 -16.69
CA TYR A 499 -5.11 38.29 -15.24
C TYR A 499 -3.95 39.05 -14.60
N ASP A 500 -4.17 39.62 -13.43
CA ASP A 500 -3.11 40.30 -12.66
C ASP A 500 -2.10 39.30 -12.10
N TYR A 501 -2.59 38.10 -11.75
CA TYR A 501 -1.76 36.98 -11.31
C TYR A 501 -2.42 35.63 -11.61
N ILE A 502 -1.58 34.61 -11.83
CA ILE A 502 -1.99 33.22 -12.03
C ILE A 502 -1.12 32.37 -11.11
N GLY A 503 -1.76 31.72 -10.14
CA GLY A 503 -1.14 30.76 -9.24
C GLY A 503 -1.61 29.33 -9.50
N GLU A 504 -0.91 28.38 -8.91
CA GLU A 504 -1.37 26.99 -8.81
C GLU A 504 -2.72 26.89 -8.07
N GLY A 505 -3.43 25.77 -8.27
CA GLY A 505 -4.67 25.49 -7.53
C GLY A 505 -4.41 25.29 -6.03
N ILE A 506 -5.34 25.76 -5.19
CA ILE A 506 -5.26 25.59 -3.73
C ILE A 506 -5.59 24.16 -3.32
N ASP A 507 -6.57 23.55 -4.00
CA ASP A 507 -6.89 22.12 -3.88
C ASP A 507 -6.50 21.39 -5.16
N TYR A 508 -5.39 20.66 -5.12
CA TYR A 508 -4.86 19.97 -6.30
C TYR A 508 -5.85 18.97 -6.90
N ASN A 509 -6.77 18.39 -6.14
CA ASN A 509 -7.72 17.41 -6.66
C ASN A 509 -8.89 18.05 -7.42
N GLU A 510 -9.18 19.32 -7.14
CA GLU A 510 -10.37 20.01 -7.66
C GLU A 510 -10.01 21.17 -8.61
N GLN A 511 -8.80 21.72 -8.51
CA GLN A 511 -8.46 23.03 -9.08
C GLN A 511 -7.16 22.99 -9.86
N MET A 512 -7.22 23.32 -11.15
CA MET A 512 -6.02 23.48 -11.98
C MET A 512 -5.25 24.75 -11.63
N LEU A 513 -5.93 25.90 -11.53
CA LEU A 513 -5.31 27.21 -11.31
C LEU A 513 -6.18 28.12 -10.44
N CYS A 514 -5.52 29.05 -9.75
CA CYS A 514 -6.13 30.24 -9.15
C CYS A 514 -5.78 31.49 -9.96
N LEU A 515 -6.80 32.23 -10.38
CA LEU A 515 -6.67 33.34 -11.33
C LEU A 515 -7.22 34.62 -10.69
N TYR A 516 -6.47 35.72 -10.74
CA TYR A 516 -6.81 36.97 -10.04
C TYR A 516 -6.97 38.13 -11.02
N LYS A 517 -8.08 38.87 -10.90
CA LYS A 517 -8.35 40.06 -11.72
C LYS A 517 -9.07 41.14 -10.92
N GLY A 518 -8.37 42.22 -10.61
CA GLY A 518 -8.84 43.26 -9.71
C GLY A 518 -9.16 42.69 -8.34
N SER A 519 -10.41 42.87 -7.90
CA SER A 519 -10.95 42.30 -6.65
C SER A 519 -11.64 40.96 -6.84
N GLU A 520 -11.52 40.33 -8.01
CA GLU A 520 -12.17 39.06 -8.34
C GLU A 520 -11.15 37.92 -8.42
N MET A 521 -11.50 36.78 -7.84
CA MET A 521 -10.76 35.53 -7.94
C MET A 521 -11.58 34.53 -8.73
N PHE A 522 -10.90 33.74 -9.56
CA PHE A 522 -11.48 32.65 -10.34
C PHE A 522 -10.68 31.38 -10.12
N ILE A 523 -11.35 30.24 -10.22
CA ILE A 523 -10.76 28.91 -10.20
C ILE A 523 -10.97 28.31 -11.58
N LEU A 524 -9.89 27.82 -12.19
CA LEU A 524 -9.99 26.87 -13.30
C LEU A 524 -10.04 25.47 -12.67
N ASP A 525 -11.15 24.75 -12.82
CA ASP A 525 -11.29 23.40 -12.26
C ASP A 525 -10.59 22.33 -13.12
N THR A 526 -10.55 21.09 -12.64
CA THR A 526 -9.96 19.94 -13.36
C THR A 526 -10.72 19.56 -14.65
N GLU A 527 -11.95 20.06 -14.85
CA GLU A 527 -12.69 19.95 -16.11
C GLU A 527 -12.46 21.16 -17.04
N ARG A 528 -11.47 22.02 -16.74
CA ARG A 528 -11.11 23.24 -17.49
C ARG A 528 -12.25 24.26 -17.58
N LYS A 529 -13.16 24.25 -16.61
CA LYS A 529 -14.23 25.24 -16.47
C LYS A 529 -13.79 26.33 -15.52
N LEU A 530 -14.03 27.57 -15.93
CA LEU A 530 -13.70 28.76 -15.17
C LEU A 530 -14.88 29.14 -14.27
N HIS A 531 -14.64 29.18 -12.96
CA HIS A 531 -15.62 29.54 -11.95
C HIS A 531 -15.18 30.81 -11.24
N LYS A 532 -16.09 31.76 -11.07
CA LYS A 532 -15.85 32.90 -10.18
C LYS A 532 -15.98 32.42 -8.73
N VAL A 533 -14.98 32.71 -7.91
CA VAL A 533 -15.01 32.41 -6.48
C VAL A 533 -16.01 33.35 -5.79
N SER A 534 -16.96 32.76 -5.08
CA SER A 534 -17.92 33.50 -4.26
C SER A 534 -17.33 33.85 -2.89
N ASP A 535 -17.91 34.84 -2.21
CA ASP A 535 -17.50 35.23 -0.85
C ASP A 535 -17.51 34.05 0.13
N HIS A 536 -18.47 33.14 -0.04
CA HIS A 536 -18.59 31.93 0.77
C HIS A 536 -17.42 30.97 0.61
N GLN A 537 -16.91 30.82 -0.62
CA GLN A 537 -15.81 29.90 -0.90
C GLN A 537 -14.47 30.44 -0.38
N LEU A 538 -14.32 31.74 -0.17
CA LEU A 538 -13.05 32.32 0.29
C LEU A 538 -12.64 31.83 1.67
N GLY A 539 -13.59 31.57 2.57
CA GLY A 539 -13.32 30.99 3.89
C GLY A 539 -12.67 29.60 3.77
N THR A 540 -13.34 28.69 3.05
CA THR A 540 -12.82 27.32 2.82
C THR A 540 -11.47 27.32 2.09
N LEU A 541 -11.26 28.23 1.14
CA LEU A 541 -9.96 28.37 0.46
C LEU A 541 -8.87 28.88 1.40
N TYR A 542 -9.23 29.74 2.37
CA TYR A 542 -8.29 30.26 3.36
C TYR A 542 -7.82 29.17 4.33
N GLU A 543 -8.67 28.23 4.73
CA GLU A 543 -8.24 27.08 5.53
C GLU A 543 -7.17 26.25 4.81
N LYS A 544 -7.31 26.13 3.48
CA LYS A 544 -6.38 25.39 2.61
C LYS A 544 -5.18 26.24 2.14
N ARG A 545 -5.00 27.47 2.64
CA ARG A 545 -3.93 28.41 2.22
C ARG A 545 -2.51 27.83 2.27
N ASN A 546 -2.27 26.84 3.13
CA ASN A 546 -0.97 26.21 3.32
C ASN A 546 -0.62 25.18 2.24
N ASN A 547 -1.57 24.81 1.37
CA ASN A 547 -1.28 24.02 0.17
C ASN A 547 -0.48 24.82 -0.85
N LEU A 548 -0.70 26.14 -0.90
CA LEU A 548 0.12 27.04 -1.71
C LEU A 548 1.46 27.32 -1.02
N ARG A 549 2.48 27.62 -1.82
CA ARG A 549 3.81 27.98 -1.32
C ARG A 549 4.37 29.20 -2.05
N GLY A 550 5.37 29.84 -1.42
CA GLY A 550 6.17 30.87 -2.06
C GLY A 550 5.35 32.08 -2.52
N LYS A 551 5.42 32.40 -3.82
CA LYS A 551 4.75 33.58 -4.39
C LYS A 551 3.23 33.41 -4.48
N ASP A 552 2.77 32.21 -4.78
CA ASP A 552 1.34 31.93 -4.98
C ASP A 552 0.58 32.07 -3.67
N GLN A 553 1.14 31.53 -2.57
CA GLN A 553 0.59 31.71 -1.23
C GLN A 553 0.51 33.18 -0.82
N ARG A 554 1.60 33.93 -1.05
CA ARG A 554 1.65 35.35 -0.69
C ARG A 554 0.59 36.15 -1.43
N TYR A 555 0.42 35.89 -2.73
CA TYR A 555 -0.58 36.60 -3.52
C TYR A 555 -2.01 36.28 -3.05
N PHE A 556 -2.29 35.01 -2.73
CA PHE A 556 -3.58 34.62 -2.15
C PHE A 556 -3.86 35.34 -0.82
N LEU A 557 -2.87 35.39 0.08
CA LEU A 557 -3.02 36.06 1.39
C LEU A 557 -3.23 37.58 1.24
N ASP A 558 -2.50 38.23 0.33
CA ASP A 558 -2.67 39.66 0.05
C ASP A 558 -4.07 39.94 -0.54
N PHE A 559 -4.53 39.08 -1.45
CA PHE A 559 -5.88 39.14 -2.01
C PHE A 559 -6.95 38.95 -0.94
N TYR A 560 -6.82 37.91 -0.11
CA TYR A 560 -7.76 37.61 0.97
C TYR A 560 -7.82 38.75 1.98
N LYS A 561 -6.67 39.32 2.36
CA LYS A 561 -6.60 40.49 3.23
C LYS A 561 -7.36 41.67 2.63
N ALA A 562 -7.11 42.02 1.36
CA ALA A 562 -7.82 43.10 0.69
C ALA A 562 -9.34 42.86 0.63
N TRP A 563 -9.76 41.60 0.44
CA TRP A 563 -11.16 41.20 0.50
C TRP A 563 -11.75 41.40 1.90
N THR A 564 -11.08 40.95 2.97
CA THR A 564 -11.55 41.17 4.35
C THR A 564 -11.67 42.66 4.70
N GLU A 565 -10.70 43.49 4.30
CA GLU A 565 -10.74 44.94 4.48
C GLU A 565 -11.91 45.59 3.74
N GLN A 566 -12.25 45.09 2.54
CA GLN A 566 -13.39 45.56 1.76
C GLN A 566 -14.72 45.19 2.40
N LYS A 567 -14.83 43.99 2.98
CA LYS A 567 -16.04 43.52 3.66
C LYS A 567 -16.26 44.18 5.02
N GLY A 568 -15.18 44.53 5.71
CA GLY A 568 -15.22 45.11 7.05
C GLY A 568 -15.46 44.08 8.13
N SER A 569 -15.80 44.55 9.34
CA SER A 569 -16.11 43.69 10.48
C SER A 569 -17.30 42.77 10.19
N GLY A 570 -17.16 41.47 10.50
CA GLY A 570 -18.21 40.47 10.28
C GLY A 570 -18.19 39.79 8.91
N TYR A 571 -17.06 39.85 8.19
CA TYR A 571 -16.91 39.17 6.89
C TYR A 571 -17.14 37.65 6.97
N GLU A 572 -16.96 37.06 8.15
CA GLU A 572 -17.17 35.64 8.45
C GLU A 572 -18.65 35.23 8.34
N GLU A 573 -19.58 36.19 8.36
CA GLU A 573 -21.01 35.93 8.05
C GLU A 573 -21.21 35.35 6.65
N HIS A 574 -20.20 35.40 5.77
CA HIS A 574 -20.23 34.79 4.46
C HIS A 574 -19.79 33.31 4.44
N PHE A 575 -19.06 32.83 5.45
CA PHE A 575 -18.51 31.45 5.47
C PHE A 575 -19.59 30.40 5.65
N ASP A 576 -19.38 29.18 5.15
CA ASP A 576 -20.21 28.05 5.58
C ASP A 576 -20.00 27.71 7.05
N ASP A 577 -20.92 26.91 7.57
CA ASP A 577 -20.87 26.46 8.95
C ASP A 577 -19.66 25.57 9.24
N ALA A 578 -19.10 24.85 8.26
CA ALA A 578 -17.92 24.01 8.52
C ALA A 578 -16.68 24.88 8.75
N THR A 579 -16.49 25.91 7.92
CA THR A 579 -15.39 26.88 8.08
C THR A 579 -15.55 27.72 9.34
N LEU A 580 -16.77 28.11 9.70
CA LEU A 580 -17.02 28.77 10.98
C LEU A 580 -16.65 27.89 12.18
N MET A 581 -16.95 26.58 12.10
CA MET A 581 -16.62 25.63 13.17
C MET A 581 -15.10 25.50 13.33
N SER A 582 -14.40 25.20 12.23
CA SER A 582 -12.95 25.04 12.26
C SER A 582 -12.22 26.31 12.70
N GLY A 583 -12.67 27.48 12.25
CA GLY A 583 -12.10 28.76 12.70
C GLY A 583 -12.35 29.01 14.19
N ALA A 584 -13.52 28.63 14.72
CA ALA A 584 -13.81 28.79 16.13
C ALA A 584 -12.97 27.84 17.01
N GLU A 585 -12.73 26.61 16.55
CA GLU A 585 -11.82 25.65 17.20
C GLU A 585 -10.37 26.18 17.22
N GLU A 586 -9.87 26.74 16.11
CA GLU A 586 -8.54 27.38 16.03
C GLU A 586 -8.42 28.53 17.05
N TYR A 587 -9.44 29.39 17.13
CA TYR A 587 -9.47 30.47 18.13
C TYR A 587 -9.51 29.95 19.58
N ILE A 588 -10.19 28.82 19.86
CA ILE A 588 -10.15 28.20 21.19
C ILE A 588 -8.73 27.72 21.53
N GLU A 589 -8.04 27.06 20.59
CA GLU A 589 -6.67 26.59 20.77
C GLU A 589 -5.68 27.74 20.99
N GLU A 590 -5.90 28.88 20.32
CA GLU A 590 -5.10 30.10 20.47
C GLU A 590 -5.46 30.91 21.73
N GLY A 591 -6.55 30.56 22.42
CA GLY A 591 -7.05 31.26 23.60
C GLY A 591 -7.84 32.54 23.30
N GLU A 592 -8.23 32.75 22.05
CA GLU A 592 -9.03 33.90 21.57
C GLU A 592 -10.55 33.60 21.67
N ILE A 593 -11.02 33.35 22.89
CA ILE A 593 -12.39 32.84 23.13
C ILE A 593 -13.49 33.81 22.66
N GLU A 594 -13.24 35.13 22.66
CA GLU A 594 -14.18 36.13 22.15
C GLU A 594 -14.50 35.91 20.67
N GLU A 595 -13.49 35.58 19.86
CA GLU A 595 -13.64 35.32 18.44
C GLU A 595 -14.33 33.98 18.17
N ALA A 596 -13.99 32.94 18.93
CA ALA A 596 -14.68 31.65 18.86
C ALA A 596 -16.19 31.78 19.17
N VAL A 597 -16.54 32.53 20.23
CA VAL A 597 -17.93 32.81 20.59
C VAL A 597 -18.65 33.55 19.45
N ARG A 598 -18.00 34.56 18.85
CA ARG A 598 -18.57 35.30 17.71
C ARG A 598 -18.87 34.38 16.52
N LEU A 599 -17.93 33.49 16.15
CA LEU A 599 -18.13 32.55 15.04
C LEU A 599 -19.25 31.54 15.34
N TYR A 600 -19.31 30.99 16.55
CA TYR A 600 -20.40 30.11 16.94
C TYR A 600 -21.75 30.83 16.96
N GLU A 601 -21.83 32.09 17.41
CA GLU A 601 -23.08 32.87 17.38
C GLU A 601 -23.61 33.03 15.95
N ILE A 602 -22.73 33.19 14.94
CA ILE A 602 -23.11 33.22 13.53
C ILE A 602 -23.79 31.91 13.14
N GLY A 603 -23.18 30.74 13.35
CA GLY A 603 -23.81 29.48 12.96
C GLY A 603 -25.01 29.09 13.82
N VAL A 604 -25.04 29.47 15.10
CA VAL A 604 -26.23 29.31 15.96
C VAL A 604 -27.41 30.13 15.44
N SER A 605 -27.16 31.34 14.91
CA SER A 605 -28.19 32.17 14.27
C SER A 605 -28.77 31.51 13.00
N ARG A 606 -27.95 30.73 12.28
CA ARG A 606 -28.36 29.91 11.13
C ARG A 606 -29.02 28.59 11.53
N GLY A 607 -28.96 28.25 12.81
CA GLY A 607 -29.61 27.09 13.37
C GLY A 607 -28.76 25.82 13.39
N ASN A 608 -27.44 25.94 13.17
CA ASN A 608 -26.46 24.86 13.27
C ASN A 608 -26.46 24.27 14.69
N THR A 609 -26.65 22.96 14.81
CA THR A 609 -26.80 22.29 16.11
C THR A 609 -25.49 21.94 16.79
N ASP A 610 -24.44 21.69 16.02
CA ASP A 610 -23.12 21.39 16.55
C ASP A 610 -22.57 22.64 17.26
N MET A 611 -22.64 23.81 16.61
CA MET A 611 -22.23 25.07 17.24
C MET A 611 -23.11 25.50 18.43
N MET A 612 -24.38 25.07 18.47
CA MET A 612 -25.18 25.24 19.69
C MET A 612 -24.60 24.43 20.85
N VAL A 613 -24.06 23.25 20.59
CA VAL A 613 -23.41 22.44 21.61
C VAL A 613 -22.07 23.05 22.01
N GLU A 614 -21.23 23.45 21.06
CA GLU A 614 -19.93 24.05 21.38
C GLU A 614 -20.07 25.37 22.13
N LEU A 615 -20.94 26.28 21.66
CA LEU A 615 -21.23 27.51 22.39
C LEU A 615 -21.89 27.25 23.74
N GLY A 616 -22.75 26.23 23.81
CA GLY A 616 -23.35 25.77 25.06
C GLY A 616 -22.29 25.32 26.06
N TYR A 617 -21.27 24.58 25.60
CA TYR A 617 -20.14 24.15 26.41
C TYR A 617 -19.36 25.35 26.96
N ILE A 618 -19.04 26.35 26.13
CA ILE A 618 -18.36 27.57 26.57
C ILE A 618 -19.12 28.25 27.73
N TYR A 619 -20.46 28.31 27.65
CA TYR A 619 -21.27 28.99 28.67
C TYR A 619 -21.49 28.18 29.95
N VAL A 620 -21.38 26.85 29.95
CA VAL A 620 -21.62 26.03 31.15
C VAL A 620 -20.36 25.48 31.80
N HIS A 621 -19.21 25.54 31.13
CA HIS A 621 -17.96 24.99 31.63
C HIS A 621 -17.14 26.04 32.38
N ASN A 622 -16.50 25.63 33.47
CA ASN A 622 -15.69 26.52 34.31
C ASN A 622 -14.33 26.90 33.69
N GLU A 623 -14.01 26.35 32.51
CA GLU A 623 -12.80 26.64 31.76
C GLU A 623 -12.78 28.07 31.21
N TYR A 624 -13.96 28.67 30.99
CA TYR A 624 -14.13 30.02 30.47
C TYR A 624 -15.00 30.88 31.41
N PRO A 625 -14.52 31.17 32.64
CA PRO A 625 -15.32 31.79 33.69
C PRO A 625 -15.90 33.17 33.30
N GLU A 626 -15.25 33.90 32.40
CA GLU A 626 -15.69 35.19 31.87
C GLU A 626 -16.90 35.09 30.93
N TYR A 627 -17.14 33.92 30.32
CA TYR A 627 -18.29 33.63 29.46
C TYR A 627 -19.35 32.78 30.15
N TYR A 628 -19.12 32.36 31.40
CA TYR A 628 -20.04 31.48 32.12
C TYR A 628 -21.45 32.09 32.26
N ASP A 629 -22.42 31.45 31.61
CA ASP A 629 -23.86 31.73 31.68
C ASP A 629 -24.63 30.40 31.57
N LEU A 630 -24.84 29.77 32.73
CA LEU A 630 -25.47 28.47 32.81
C LEU A 630 -26.87 28.44 32.18
N GLU A 631 -27.66 29.51 32.29
CA GLU A 631 -29.00 29.56 31.70
C GLU A 631 -28.92 29.61 30.17
N LYS A 632 -28.04 30.45 29.61
CA LYS A 632 -27.83 30.56 28.16
C LYS A 632 -27.29 29.25 27.58
N GLY A 633 -26.33 28.62 28.25
CA GLY A 633 -25.75 27.35 27.82
C GLY A 633 -26.74 26.19 27.83
N LEU A 634 -27.53 26.05 28.90
CA LEU A 634 -28.58 25.03 28.97
C LEU A 634 -29.67 25.24 27.92
N ALA A 635 -30.07 26.49 27.64
CA ALA A 635 -31.04 26.80 26.59
C ALA A 635 -30.54 26.39 25.20
N LEU A 636 -29.23 26.52 24.92
CA LEU A 636 -28.63 26.04 23.68
C LEU A 636 -28.65 24.52 23.57
N TYR A 637 -28.32 23.80 24.65
CA TYR A 637 -28.43 22.34 24.70
C TYR A 637 -29.87 21.87 24.50
N GLU A 638 -30.85 22.49 25.15
CA GLU A 638 -32.28 22.19 24.95
C GLU A 638 -32.70 22.40 23.48
N LYS A 639 -32.27 23.52 22.87
CA LYS A 639 -32.55 23.83 21.47
C LYS A 639 -31.92 22.79 20.53
N ALA A 640 -30.66 22.41 20.73
CA ALA A 640 -29.99 21.38 19.93
C ALA A 640 -30.61 19.99 20.14
N ALA A 641 -30.91 19.62 21.39
CA ALA A 641 -31.57 18.35 21.73
C ALA A 641 -32.97 18.23 21.10
N SER A 642 -33.74 19.34 21.05
CA SER A 642 -35.05 19.38 20.39
C SER A 642 -34.99 19.09 18.88
N LYS A 643 -33.81 19.27 18.27
CA LYS A 643 -33.49 18.93 16.88
C LYS A 643 -32.82 17.56 16.73
N ASN A 644 -32.88 16.70 17.75
CA ASN A 644 -32.26 15.37 17.80
C ASN A 644 -30.73 15.38 17.75
N HIS A 645 -30.07 16.42 18.30
CA HIS A 645 -28.62 16.40 18.44
C HIS A 645 -28.18 15.46 19.57
N ALA A 646 -27.35 14.45 19.27
CA ALA A 646 -27.03 13.37 20.20
C ALA A 646 -26.20 13.86 21.41
N ILE A 647 -25.14 14.63 21.16
CA ILE A 647 -24.26 15.17 22.22
C ILE A 647 -25.03 16.13 23.14
N ALA A 648 -25.98 16.89 22.59
CA ALA A 648 -26.81 17.79 23.40
C ALA A 648 -27.69 17.01 24.40
N TRP A 649 -28.27 15.88 23.97
CA TRP A 649 -28.98 14.97 24.87
C TRP A 649 -28.05 14.38 25.94
N ASN A 650 -26.80 14.05 25.60
CA ASN A 650 -25.81 13.58 26.58
C ASN A 650 -25.51 14.67 27.63
N ASN A 651 -25.24 15.90 27.19
CA ASN A 651 -24.92 17.02 28.07
C ASN A 651 -26.09 17.36 29.01
N LEU A 652 -27.33 17.39 28.51
CA LEU A 652 -28.52 17.53 29.36
C LEU A 652 -28.65 16.38 30.37
N GLY A 653 -28.28 15.17 29.97
CA GLY A 653 -28.21 14.01 30.87
C GLY A 653 -27.24 14.25 32.04
N TYR A 654 -26.05 14.76 31.74
CA TYR A 654 -25.05 15.11 32.74
C TYR A 654 -25.53 16.20 33.71
N HIS A 655 -26.18 17.25 33.22
CA HIS A 655 -26.75 18.31 34.07
C HIS A 655 -27.87 17.81 34.98
N HIS A 656 -28.74 16.90 34.50
CA HIS A 656 -29.74 16.26 35.35
C HIS A 656 -29.12 15.27 36.36
N GLN A 657 -28.03 14.59 36.02
CA GLN A 657 -27.32 13.69 36.94
C GLN A 657 -26.60 14.47 38.05
N SER A 658 -25.89 15.53 37.69
CA SER A 658 -25.10 16.34 38.63
C SER A 658 -25.95 17.28 39.49
N GLY A 659 -27.13 17.68 38.99
CA GLY A 659 -27.97 18.68 39.65
C GLY A 659 -27.46 20.12 39.45
N VAL A 660 -26.60 20.37 38.45
CA VAL A 660 -26.12 21.70 38.10
C VAL A 660 -27.07 22.32 37.07
N GLY A 661 -27.73 23.41 37.46
CA GLY A 661 -28.72 24.13 36.64
C GLY A 661 -30.14 23.56 36.67
N TYR A 662 -30.30 22.31 37.10
CA TYR A 662 -31.59 21.69 37.42
C TYR A 662 -31.52 20.98 38.78
N PRO A 663 -32.63 20.75 39.49
CA PRO A 663 -32.65 19.76 40.55
C PRO A 663 -32.19 18.40 40.04
N GLN A 664 -31.35 17.70 40.82
CA GLN A 664 -30.86 16.36 40.47
C GLN A 664 -32.04 15.41 40.20
N ASP A 665 -32.05 14.79 39.02
CA ASP A 665 -33.09 13.86 38.57
C ASP A 665 -32.48 12.75 37.71
N ILE A 666 -32.10 11.66 38.37
CA ILE A 666 -31.48 10.49 37.74
C ILE A 666 -32.40 9.84 36.71
N LYS A 667 -33.72 9.90 36.88
CA LYS A 667 -34.67 9.33 35.91
C LYS A 667 -34.66 10.13 34.61
N LYS A 668 -34.58 11.45 34.70
CA LYS A 668 -34.39 12.31 33.51
C LYS A 668 -33.01 12.10 32.90
N ALA A 669 -31.95 12.02 33.71
CA ALA A 669 -30.60 11.75 33.21
C ALA A 669 -30.54 10.46 32.37
N LEU A 670 -31.06 9.35 32.90
CA LEU A 670 -31.16 8.07 32.16
C LEU A 670 -31.96 8.19 30.87
N LYS A 671 -33.05 8.96 30.87
CA LYS A 671 -33.86 9.19 29.65
C LYS A 671 -33.05 9.97 28.61
N CYS A 672 -32.33 10.99 29.03
CA CYS A 672 -31.47 11.80 28.16
C CYS A 672 -30.33 10.98 27.58
N PHE A 673 -29.57 10.24 28.41
CA PHE A 673 -28.48 9.38 27.93
C PHE A 673 -28.96 8.28 26.98
N ARG A 674 -30.09 7.63 27.28
CA ARG A 674 -30.67 6.64 26.35
C ARG A 674 -31.07 7.28 25.02
N LYS A 675 -31.67 8.46 25.06
CA LYS A 675 -32.04 9.18 23.84
C LYS A 675 -30.81 9.56 23.01
N SER A 676 -29.74 9.99 23.67
CA SER A 676 -28.46 10.28 23.04
C SER A 676 -27.82 9.02 22.41
N ALA A 677 -27.80 7.91 23.13
CA ALA A 677 -27.31 6.62 22.64
C ALA A 677 -28.11 6.10 21.43
N GLU A 678 -29.45 6.23 21.44
CA GLU A 678 -30.31 5.92 20.28
C GLU A 678 -29.96 6.75 19.04
N LEU A 679 -29.48 7.98 19.23
CA LEU A 679 -29.02 8.87 18.17
C LEU A 679 -27.57 8.62 17.75
N GLY A 680 -26.90 7.66 18.39
CA GLY A 680 -25.59 7.15 17.96
C GLY A 680 -24.40 7.60 18.80
N ASP A 681 -24.60 8.34 19.88
CA ASP A 681 -23.53 8.81 20.77
C ASP A 681 -22.99 7.66 21.64
N GLY A 682 -21.71 7.31 21.44
CA GLY A 682 -21.04 6.28 22.23
C GLY A 682 -20.62 6.75 23.63
N LEU A 683 -20.43 8.05 23.84
CA LEU A 683 -20.16 8.61 25.17
C LEU A 683 -21.38 8.46 26.09
N ALA A 684 -22.58 8.62 25.53
CA ALA A 684 -23.81 8.38 26.28
C ALA A 684 -23.98 6.90 26.70
N LEU A 685 -23.55 5.95 25.86
CA LEU A 685 -23.48 4.52 26.22
C LEU A 685 -22.47 4.29 27.36
N GLN A 686 -21.32 4.95 27.32
CA GLN A 686 -20.34 4.91 28.41
C GLN A 686 -20.91 5.49 29.71
N ASN A 687 -21.61 6.62 29.66
CA ASN A 687 -22.27 7.24 30.83
C ASN A 687 -23.35 6.32 31.43
N LEU A 688 -24.13 5.63 30.58
CA LEU A 688 -25.06 4.60 31.03
C LEU A 688 -24.33 3.44 31.70
N GLY A 689 -23.25 2.94 31.09
CA GLY A 689 -22.41 1.89 31.67
C GLY A 689 -21.88 2.27 33.05
N LEU A 690 -21.36 3.49 33.21
CA LEU A 690 -20.81 4.00 34.47
C LEU A 690 -21.86 4.07 35.58
N LEU A 691 -23.09 4.51 35.29
CA LEU A 691 -24.17 4.55 36.27
C LEU A 691 -24.47 3.16 36.85
N TYR A 692 -24.56 2.15 35.99
CA TYR A 692 -24.83 0.77 36.42
C TYR A 692 -23.59 0.06 36.98
N PHE A 693 -22.39 0.48 36.59
CA PHE A 693 -21.13 -0.04 37.12
C PHE A 693 -20.89 0.38 38.57
N TYR A 694 -21.04 1.66 38.90
CA TYR A 694 -20.82 2.16 40.27
C TYR A 694 -22.03 1.95 41.19
N GLY A 695 -23.25 2.02 40.66
CA GLY A 695 -24.47 1.84 41.45
C GLY A 695 -24.72 2.93 42.51
N GLU A 696 -24.10 4.11 42.36
CA GLU A 696 -24.26 5.24 43.30
C GLU A 696 -25.68 5.85 43.25
N TYR A 697 -26.26 5.89 42.04
CA TYR A 697 -27.53 6.54 41.74
C TYR A 697 -28.65 5.57 41.32
N VAL A 698 -28.27 4.35 40.95
CA VAL A 698 -29.14 3.26 40.50
C VAL A 698 -28.66 1.96 41.14
N LEU A 699 -29.48 0.91 41.15
CA LEU A 699 -28.99 -0.40 41.59
C LEU A 699 -27.86 -0.86 40.66
N GLN A 700 -26.71 -1.23 41.25
CA GLN A 700 -25.57 -1.76 40.49
C GLN A 700 -25.99 -2.98 39.68
N ASP A 701 -25.61 -2.99 38.40
CA ASP A 701 -25.92 -4.07 37.47
C ASP A 701 -24.76 -4.23 36.48
N TYR A 702 -23.87 -5.17 36.79
CA TYR A 702 -22.70 -5.45 35.97
C TYR A 702 -23.04 -6.04 34.60
N ASP A 703 -24.14 -6.78 34.48
CA ASP A 703 -24.53 -7.34 33.17
C ASP A 703 -25.03 -6.24 32.25
N LEU A 704 -25.80 -5.30 32.79
CA LEU A 704 -26.27 -4.14 32.05
C LEU A 704 -25.13 -3.16 31.75
N ALA A 705 -24.19 -2.95 32.67
CA ALA A 705 -22.98 -2.15 32.42
C ALA A 705 -22.12 -2.75 31.30
N LEU A 706 -21.88 -4.07 31.31
CA LEU A 706 -21.16 -4.76 30.24
C LEU A 706 -21.85 -4.61 28.87
N ASP A 707 -23.18 -4.71 28.84
CA ASP A 707 -23.94 -4.56 27.60
C ASP A 707 -23.75 -3.15 27.01
N TYR A 708 -23.88 -2.11 27.84
CA TYR A 708 -23.64 -0.74 27.39
C TYR A 708 -22.20 -0.50 26.96
N TYR A 709 -21.20 -1.00 27.70
CA TYR A 709 -19.80 -0.86 27.30
C TYR A 709 -19.48 -1.60 25.99
N LYS A 710 -20.07 -2.77 25.74
CA LYS A 710 -19.90 -3.50 24.46
C LYS A 710 -20.53 -2.74 23.30
N GLN A 711 -21.65 -2.07 23.53
CA GLN A 711 -22.25 -1.18 22.53
C GLN A 711 -21.37 0.05 22.29
N ALA A 712 -20.77 0.60 23.35
CA ALA A 712 -19.84 1.73 23.27
C ALA A 712 -18.54 1.37 22.49
N GLU A 713 -17.97 0.18 22.69
CA GLU A 713 -16.81 -0.30 21.93
C GLU A 713 -17.08 -0.35 20.41
N LYS A 714 -18.30 -0.74 19.99
CA LYS A 714 -18.72 -0.71 18.58
C LYS A 714 -18.83 0.71 18.00
N LYS A 715 -18.81 1.71 18.87
CA LYS A 715 -18.79 3.14 18.56
C LYS A 715 -17.42 3.77 18.84
N PHE A 716 -16.39 2.95 19.08
CA PHE A 716 -15.02 3.36 19.37
C PHE A 716 -14.81 4.04 20.75
N TYR A 717 -15.72 3.82 21.70
CA TYR A 717 -15.56 4.24 23.10
C TYR A 717 -15.19 3.04 23.96
N TYR A 718 -13.90 2.94 24.30
CA TYR A 718 -13.33 1.79 25.00
C TYR A 718 -13.35 1.98 26.52
N ASN A 719 -13.71 0.92 27.24
CA ASN A 719 -13.83 0.91 28.70
C ASN A 719 -13.11 -0.32 29.28
N ASP A 720 -11.90 -0.60 28.79
CA ASP A 720 -11.20 -1.87 29.03
C ASP A 720 -10.91 -2.12 30.53
N GLU A 721 -10.60 -1.07 31.29
CA GLU A 721 -10.43 -1.15 32.75
C GLU A 721 -11.74 -1.54 33.45
N ASN A 722 -12.87 -0.91 33.11
CA ASN A 722 -14.17 -1.27 33.67
C ASN A 722 -14.58 -2.70 33.27
N PHE A 723 -14.28 -3.13 32.05
CA PHE A 723 -14.45 -4.54 31.65
C PHE A 723 -13.66 -5.47 32.55
N ALA A 724 -12.38 -5.18 32.77
CA ALA A 724 -11.52 -5.97 33.65
C ALA A 724 -12.11 -6.04 35.07
N GLU A 725 -12.47 -4.91 35.68
CA GLU A 725 -13.06 -4.90 37.02
C GLU A 725 -14.36 -5.71 37.09
N ILE A 726 -15.26 -5.56 36.11
CA ILE A 726 -16.51 -6.35 36.09
C ILE A 726 -16.20 -7.85 36.01
N TYR A 727 -15.31 -8.27 35.12
CA TYR A 727 -14.99 -9.69 34.97
C TYR A 727 -14.28 -10.25 36.21
N TYR A 728 -13.46 -9.45 36.87
CA TYR A 728 -12.88 -9.79 38.16
C TYR A 728 -13.95 -10.01 39.24
N GLN A 729 -14.88 -9.07 39.42
CA GLN A 729 -15.98 -9.15 40.39
C GLN A 729 -16.94 -10.31 40.12
N LYS A 730 -17.16 -10.66 38.85
CA LYS A 730 -17.98 -11.80 38.44
C LYS A 730 -17.26 -13.15 38.53
N GLY A 731 -15.94 -13.15 38.78
CA GLY A 731 -15.11 -14.36 38.78
C GLY A 731 -14.88 -14.96 37.39
N ASP A 732 -15.02 -14.18 36.32
CA ASP A 732 -14.80 -14.60 34.93
C ASP A 732 -13.36 -14.27 34.49
N TYR A 733 -12.41 -15.03 35.04
CA TYR A 733 -10.99 -14.74 34.87
C TYR A 733 -10.49 -14.92 33.43
N ALA A 734 -11.15 -15.75 32.62
CA ALA A 734 -10.79 -15.94 31.21
C ALA A 734 -11.11 -14.69 30.37
N ASN A 735 -12.19 -13.98 30.68
CA ASN A 735 -12.49 -12.69 30.04
C ASN A 735 -11.65 -11.56 30.64
N LEU A 736 -11.45 -11.55 31.96
CA LEU A 736 -10.53 -10.61 32.62
C LEU A 736 -9.17 -10.57 31.91
N GLN A 737 -8.52 -11.71 31.74
CA GLN A 737 -7.19 -11.78 31.14
C GLN A 737 -7.13 -11.29 29.67
N ARG A 738 -8.23 -11.33 28.92
CA ARG A 738 -8.29 -10.72 27.56
C ARG A 738 -8.19 -9.21 27.63
N TYR A 739 -8.94 -8.61 28.54
CA TYR A 739 -8.96 -7.16 28.70
C TYR A 739 -7.67 -6.66 29.36
N LEU A 740 -7.08 -7.43 30.30
CA LEU A 740 -5.73 -7.14 30.82
C LEU A 740 -4.65 -7.11 29.73
N LYS A 741 -4.78 -7.89 28.65
CA LYS A 741 -3.81 -7.89 27.53
C LYS A 741 -3.91 -6.64 26.63
N LYS A 742 -5.05 -5.93 26.66
CA LYS A 742 -5.24 -4.69 25.90
C LYS A 742 -4.53 -3.51 26.56
N ASP A 743 -4.21 -3.60 27.85
CA ASP A 743 -3.46 -2.59 28.58
C ASP A 743 -1.96 -2.60 28.20
N THR A 744 -1.63 -1.96 27.08
CA THR A 744 -0.24 -1.89 26.61
C THR A 744 0.65 -0.99 27.45
N GLN A 745 0.06 -0.11 28.27
CA GLN A 745 0.77 0.87 29.09
C GLN A 745 0.91 0.42 30.55
N SER A 746 0.32 -0.73 30.92
CA SER A 746 0.35 -1.28 32.28
C SER A 746 -0.26 -0.33 33.33
N THR A 747 -1.30 0.41 32.96
CA THR A 747 -1.93 1.41 33.85
C THR A 747 -2.84 0.77 34.91
N TYR A 748 -3.46 -0.38 34.62
CA TYR A 748 -4.34 -1.08 35.57
C TYR A 748 -4.11 -2.60 35.60
N SER A 749 -3.44 -3.18 34.62
CA SER A 749 -3.37 -4.64 34.48
C SER A 749 -2.50 -5.34 35.54
N ASP A 750 -1.44 -4.67 36.03
CA ASP A 750 -0.49 -5.26 36.98
C ASP A 750 -1.13 -5.59 38.34
N ILE A 751 -2.10 -4.79 38.83
CA ILE A 751 -2.79 -5.13 40.09
C ILE A 751 -3.59 -6.43 39.95
N TYR A 752 -4.32 -6.60 38.84
CA TYR A 752 -5.08 -7.82 38.58
C TYR A 752 -4.17 -9.02 38.34
N TYR A 753 -3.07 -8.86 37.57
CA TYR A 753 -2.07 -9.94 37.41
C TYR A 753 -1.47 -10.36 38.76
N GLY A 754 -1.18 -9.41 39.64
CA GLY A 754 -0.74 -9.67 41.01
C GLY A 754 -1.71 -10.59 41.74
N ILE A 755 -2.98 -10.20 41.79
CA ILE A 755 -4.05 -10.95 42.48
C ILE A 755 -4.24 -12.35 41.88
N ILE A 756 -4.38 -12.47 40.56
CA ILE A 756 -4.69 -13.77 39.96
C ILE A 756 -3.55 -14.78 40.11
N TYR A 757 -2.29 -14.34 40.11
CA TYR A 757 -1.15 -15.24 40.35
C TYR A 757 -0.95 -15.58 41.83
N ASP A 758 -1.35 -14.69 42.74
CA ASP A 758 -1.28 -14.94 44.18
C ASP A 758 -2.32 -15.98 44.60
N GLU A 759 -3.58 -15.74 44.20
CA GLU A 759 -4.72 -16.56 44.62
C GLU A 759 -4.99 -17.75 43.69
N GLY A 760 -4.39 -17.78 42.49
CA GLY A 760 -4.60 -18.85 41.51
C GLY A 760 -5.93 -18.75 40.77
N LEU A 761 -6.38 -17.53 40.48
CA LEU A 761 -7.66 -17.25 39.85
C LEU A 761 -7.54 -17.36 38.33
N GLY A 762 -7.98 -18.49 37.75
CA GLY A 762 -7.86 -18.74 36.31
C GLY A 762 -6.44 -19.11 35.83
N VAL A 763 -5.44 -19.00 36.70
CA VAL A 763 -4.03 -19.34 36.43
C VAL A 763 -3.42 -20.17 37.56
N LYS A 764 -2.27 -20.81 37.29
CA LYS A 764 -1.52 -21.50 38.35
C LYS A 764 -0.93 -20.48 39.33
N ILE A 765 -1.11 -20.73 40.63
CA ILE A 765 -0.48 -19.96 41.71
C ILE A 765 1.03 -19.84 41.44
N SER A 766 1.53 -18.61 41.52
CA SER A 766 2.92 -18.27 41.24
C SER A 766 3.32 -17.03 42.05
N PRO A 767 3.75 -17.20 43.33
CA PRO A 767 4.11 -16.10 44.22
C PRO A 767 5.19 -15.18 43.62
N LYS A 768 6.17 -15.75 42.93
CA LYS A 768 7.21 -14.99 42.21
C LYS A 768 6.64 -14.02 41.15
N LYS A 769 5.58 -14.43 40.43
CA LYS A 769 4.93 -13.56 39.43
C LYS A 769 4.02 -12.55 40.11
N ALA A 770 3.28 -12.98 41.13
CA ALA A 770 2.43 -12.10 41.94
C ALA A 770 3.23 -10.94 42.53
N ILE A 771 4.35 -11.23 43.20
CA ILE A 771 5.27 -10.23 43.76
C ILE A 771 5.71 -9.23 42.69
N ARG A 772 6.18 -9.71 41.53
CA ARG A 772 6.62 -8.83 40.44
C ARG A 772 5.52 -7.88 39.97
N HIS A 773 4.30 -8.38 39.81
CA HIS A 773 3.16 -7.58 39.35
C HIS A 773 2.67 -6.62 40.45
N TYR A 774 2.70 -7.01 41.72
CA TYR A 774 2.42 -6.11 42.83
C TYR A 774 3.43 -4.97 42.94
N GLU A 775 4.73 -5.25 42.83
CA GLU A 775 5.77 -4.20 42.83
C GLU A 775 5.52 -3.18 41.72
N LYS A 776 5.24 -3.65 40.50
CA LYS A 776 4.92 -2.80 39.34
C LYS A 776 3.64 -1.99 39.52
N SER A 777 2.58 -2.60 40.08
CA SER A 777 1.32 -1.89 40.27
C SER A 777 1.47 -0.65 41.16
N LEU A 778 2.40 -0.70 42.12
CA LEU A 778 2.71 0.41 43.03
C LEU A 778 3.62 1.48 42.42
N GLU A 779 4.21 1.24 41.24
CA GLU A 779 4.87 2.30 40.46
C GLU A 779 3.85 3.25 39.83
N TYR A 780 2.60 2.80 39.64
CA TYR A 780 1.55 3.55 38.96
C TYR A 780 0.47 4.10 39.90
N ALA A 781 0.02 3.31 40.88
CA ALA A 781 -1.03 3.74 41.83
C ALA A 781 -0.90 3.09 43.22
N HIS A 782 -1.52 3.70 44.23
CA HIS A 782 -1.41 3.29 45.64
C HIS A 782 -2.41 2.17 46.01
N TYR A 783 -2.13 0.94 45.58
CA TYR A 783 -2.96 -0.23 45.90
C TYR A 783 -2.63 -0.84 47.26
N ASN A 784 -3.48 -0.60 48.28
CA ASN A 784 -3.32 -1.18 49.63
C ASN A 784 -3.21 -2.72 49.60
N THR A 785 -3.96 -3.38 48.71
CA THR A 785 -3.90 -4.84 48.54
C THR A 785 -2.49 -5.30 48.11
N ALA A 786 -1.88 -4.62 47.13
CA ALA A 786 -0.55 -4.96 46.66
C ALA A 786 0.50 -4.76 47.76
N LEU A 787 0.45 -3.61 48.45
CA LEU A 787 1.37 -3.31 49.54
C LEU A 787 1.27 -4.36 50.66
N ARG A 788 0.07 -4.64 51.15
CA ARG A 788 -0.16 -5.64 52.22
C ARG A 788 0.38 -7.02 51.83
N ARG A 789 0.21 -7.44 50.58
CA ARG A 789 0.72 -8.72 50.09
C ARG A 789 2.24 -8.72 49.97
N LEU A 790 2.87 -7.64 49.50
CA LEU A 790 4.33 -7.51 49.48
C LEU A 790 4.94 -7.53 50.88
N LEU A 791 4.33 -6.85 51.85
CA LEU A 791 4.77 -6.88 53.25
C LEU A 791 4.68 -8.30 53.84
N TYR A 792 3.61 -9.03 53.53
CA TYR A 792 3.49 -10.44 53.89
C TYR A 792 4.60 -11.29 53.25
N PHE A 793 4.81 -11.19 51.93
CA PHE A 793 5.81 -11.99 51.22
C PHE A 793 7.22 -11.74 51.74
N TYR A 794 7.60 -10.48 51.95
CA TYR A 794 8.96 -10.13 52.36
C TYR A 794 9.24 -10.33 53.85
N LYS A 795 8.21 -10.57 54.67
CA LYS A 795 8.36 -10.78 56.12
C LYS A 795 8.10 -12.22 56.55
N GLU A 796 7.00 -12.80 56.09
CA GLU A 796 6.43 -14.03 56.64
C GLU A 796 6.59 -15.24 55.70
N ASP A 797 6.77 -15.05 54.38
CA ASP A 797 6.95 -16.14 53.42
C ASP A 797 8.42 -16.62 53.37
N PRO A 798 8.75 -17.86 53.79
CA PRO A 798 10.15 -18.33 53.89
C PRO A 798 10.90 -18.35 52.56
N ASP A 799 10.20 -18.52 51.43
CA ASP A 799 10.82 -18.64 50.11
C ASP A 799 11.13 -17.26 49.49
N PHE A 800 10.49 -16.20 49.99
CA PHE A 800 10.61 -14.83 49.46
C PHE A 800 10.97 -13.79 50.52
N ALA A 801 11.21 -14.18 51.78
CA ALA A 801 11.57 -13.28 52.86
C ALA A 801 12.81 -12.44 52.50
N ASP A 802 12.68 -11.13 52.59
CA ASP A 802 13.71 -10.16 52.27
C ASP A 802 13.54 -8.94 53.21
N PRO A 803 14.32 -8.88 54.32
CA PRO A 803 14.20 -7.81 55.29
C PRO A 803 14.45 -6.41 54.72
N GLU A 804 15.29 -6.28 53.69
CA GLU A 804 15.59 -4.98 53.07
C GLU A 804 14.39 -4.50 52.25
N LYS A 805 13.83 -5.37 51.40
CA LYS A 805 12.61 -5.06 50.64
C LYS A 805 11.39 -4.86 51.53
N TYR A 806 11.28 -5.60 52.64
CA TYR A 806 10.22 -5.38 53.62
C TYR A 806 10.29 -3.96 54.20
N GLN A 807 11.47 -3.50 54.64
CA GLN A 807 11.61 -2.13 55.16
C GLN A 807 11.39 -1.08 54.08
N TYR A 808 11.81 -1.34 52.84
CA TYR A 808 11.54 -0.45 51.70
C TYR A 808 10.04 -0.25 51.48
N TRP A 809 9.29 -1.34 51.30
CA TRP A 809 7.85 -1.26 51.03
C TRP A 809 7.06 -0.75 52.23
N LYS A 810 7.49 -1.08 53.46
CA LYS A 810 6.89 -0.51 54.67
C LYS A 810 7.04 1.02 54.68
N LYS A 811 8.24 1.52 54.41
CA LYS A 811 8.49 2.96 54.33
C LYS A 811 7.69 3.60 53.19
N PHE A 812 7.62 2.96 52.02
CA PHE A 812 6.78 3.43 50.90
C PHE A 812 5.31 3.60 51.34
N GLY A 813 4.77 2.65 52.12
CA GLY A 813 3.44 2.77 52.69
C GLY A 813 3.29 3.94 53.68
N GLU A 814 4.28 4.14 54.55
CA GLU A 814 4.30 5.25 55.52
C GLU A 814 4.35 6.62 54.82
N ASP A 815 5.19 6.74 53.78
CA ASP A 815 5.39 7.98 53.02
C ASP A 815 4.16 8.34 52.15
N ASN A 816 3.32 7.37 51.78
CA ASN A 816 2.13 7.56 50.93
C ASN A 816 0.79 7.36 51.67
N GLU A 817 0.79 7.39 53.01
CA GLU A 817 -0.41 7.26 53.86
C GLU A 817 -1.24 5.98 53.59
N MET A 818 -0.58 4.88 53.24
CA MET A 818 -1.21 3.59 52.94
C MET A 818 -1.41 2.73 54.20
N GLU A 819 -2.32 1.74 54.13
CA GLU A 819 -2.55 0.77 55.21
C GLU A 819 -1.43 -0.30 55.23
N ILE A 820 -0.72 -0.44 56.36
CA ILE A 820 0.48 -1.30 56.53
C ILE A 820 0.17 -2.56 57.34
#